data_AF-A0A9D3T4T0-F1
#
_entry.id   AF-A0A9D3T4T0-F1
#
_cell.length_a   1.000
_cell.length_b   1.000
_cell.length_c   1.000
_cell.angle_alpha   90.00
_cell.angle_beta   90.00
_cell.angle_gamma   90.00
#
_symmetry.space_group_name_H-M   'P 1'
#
loop_
_entity.id
_entity.type
_entity.pdbx_description
1 polymer ?
#
loop_
_entity_poly.entity_id
_entity_poly.type
_entity_poly.pdbx_seq_one_letter_code
_entity_poly.pdbx_strand_id
1 'polypeptide(L)'
;MADSSRIKHGNSGADSPGESPLSGRKKAQQSPGSRTKYQVGAPGHGFRKVTLTKPTFCHHCSDFIWGLVGFLCEVCNFMSHEKCLKHVKTVCSCMSPTLVRVPVAHCFGPAGHKKKFCCVCRKHLEGSHALRCEVCELHVHADCAPFSCSDCRLCHQDGNQDYDTYHHHWREGNMSSGARCEVCRRTCGSSEVLSGMRCEWCGITAHASCYVIVPPECSLGRLRNMILPPSCVRLCSRNFSKLHCFRISESSQTELDNSDDVDTPNPATTKENQSSSSPDSGKQTLKVFDGDDAVKRNQFRLVSIPRITKNEEVVEAALRAFYIPDEPQDYELQVYGQQALLSDDIINRNGAPDNKPDNKSVFRESIPEAWILRAKPRDSEVLKIYPGWLKLGVAYISISVSKGSTVDSVVQEVLTQLGKQNESPSRYSLVEVFMGSKQVQRQVLSGQEIMLDKLQEIRKASLRQMNQTRLYMMERRNSVVQVTLLVGGLPAQLSKEEYADLLQEHLAAKSHLVTITHVYTGQGAVVLEISCFSEAERIYMLAKDTAISGKPLYSLVIPEIMHKKLPRGCCPLLVFVNPKSGGLKGREILYSFRKLLNPHQVFELTSGGPLPGLHTFREVPHFRILVCGGDGTVGWVLGVLEEVRHKLACPEPAIGIIPLGTGNDLARVLRWGAGYSGEDPYNILLSVDEAEEVLMDRWTILLDAQEVLEDGKENGILEPPKIVQMSNYCGLGIDAELSLDFHHAREEEPGKFNSRFHNKGVYVKVGLQKLSHTRNLHKDLKLQVDKQEVELPNIEGLIFLNIPSWGSGADLWGSDSDSRFGKPRIDDGMLEVVGVTGVVHMGQVQSGLRSGIRIAQGNYIRITVMKPIPVQVDGEPWIQAPGQIIISAAGPKVRMLRKSKSKQKKQSGSLKETRTETPVPSNGGQ
;
A
#
# COMPACT_ATOMS: atom_id res chain seq x y z
N MET A 1 -42.40 28.65 36.14
CA MET A 1 -42.77 29.39 37.36
C MET A 1 -41.56 29.37 38.29
N ALA A 2 -41.46 30.36 39.18
CA ALA A 2 -40.45 30.44 40.23
C ALA A 2 -40.60 29.25 41.24
N ASP A 3 -39.71 28.98 42.19
CA ASP A 3 -38.78 29.93 42.83
C ASP A 3 -37.52 29.28 43.43
N SER A 4 -36.62 30.12 43.95
CA SER A 4 -35.37 29.75 44.61
C SER A 4 -35.56 29.37 46.08
N SER A 5 -34.66 28.54 46.63
CA SER A 5 -34.21 28.74 48.02
C SER A 5 -32.81 28.16 48.26
N ARG A 6 -31.95 28.93 48.92
CA ARG A 6 -30.60 28.54 49.33
C ARG A 6 -30.42 29.05 50.76
N ILE A 7 -30.21 28.18 51.74
CA ILE A 7 -29.86 28.58 53.11
C ILE A 7 -28.66 27.75 53.60
N LYS A 8 -27.65 28.47 54.11
CA LYS A 8 -26.62 27.97 55.04
C LYS A 8 -26.91 28.60 56.40
N HIS A 9 -26.61 27.89 57.50
CA HIS A 9 -25.75 28.32 58.62
C HIS A 9 -26.01 27.48 59.89
N GLY A 10 -24.96 27.31 60.70
CA GLY A 10 -24.99 26.62 62.00
C GLY A 10 -23.56 26.20 62.40
N ASN A 11 -23.06 26.65 63.55
CA ASN A 11 -21.65 26.54 63.97
C ASN A 11 -21.55 26.44 65.52
N SER A 12 -20.34 26.27 66.07
CA SER A 12 -19.97 26.04 67.52
C SER A 12 -20.24 24.60 68.02
N GLY A 13 -19.54 24.00 68.99
CA GLY A 13 -18.33 24.34 69.79
C GLY A 13 -18.08 23.23 70.86
N ALA A 14 -16.96 23.11 71.59
CA ALA A 14 -15.65 23.80 71.57
C ALA A 14 -14.55 22.96 72.32
N ASP A 15 -13.62 23.65 73.01
CA ASP A 15 -12.72 23.26 74.11
C ASP A 15 -11.27 22.75 73.90
N SER A 16 -10.37 23.32 74.70
CA SER A 16 -8.91 23.12 74.84
C SER A 16 -8.50 23.71 76.21
N PRO A 17 -7.40 23.28 76.88
CA PRO A 17 -6.13 24.01 76.69
C PRO A 17 -4.80 23.23 76.93
N GLY A 18 -3.70 23.79 76.39
CA GLY A 18 -2.30 23.61 76.86
C GLY A 18 -1.54 22.35 76.42
N GLU A 19 -0.21 22.24 76.61
CA GLU A 19 0.83 23.25 76.92
C GLU A 19 2.24 22.72 76.46
N SER A 20 3.34 23.37 76.87
CA SER A 20 4.72 23.27 76.30
C SER A 20 5.74 22.64 77.30
N PRO A 21 7.09 22.48 77.04
CA PRO A 21 7.88 22.92 75.87
C PRO A 21 9.07 21.99 75.40
N LEU A 22 9.89 22.52 74.46
CA LEU A 22 11.30 22.20 74.13
C LEU A 22 11.67 20.84 73.46
N SER A 23 12.04 20.89 72.17
CA SER A 23 12.83 19.84 71.50
C SER A 23 14.12 20.38 70.86
N GLY A 24 15.27 19.88 71.29
CA GLY A 24 16.60 20.27 70.77
C GLY A 24 16.93 19.71 69.38
N ARG A 25 17.83 20.40 68.67
CA ARG A 25 18.28 20.07 67.30
C ARG A 25 18.92 18.68 67.20
N LYS A 26 18.63 17.95 66.12
CA LYS A 26 19.63 17.34 65.21
C LYS A 26 19.10 17.35 63.77
N LYS A 27 19.72 18.18 62.90
CA LYS A 27 19.49 18.11 61.44
C LYS A 27 20.28 16.93 60.89
N ALA A 28 19.63 16.00 60.22
CA ALA A 28 20.27 15.17 59.19
C ALA A 28 20.03 15.85 57.84
N GLN A 29 21.09 16.23 57.13
CA GLN A 29 20.97 16.72 55.76
C GLN A 29 20.68 15.53 54.83
N GLN A 30 19.49 15.49 54.23
CA GLN A 30 19.27 14.67 53.04
C GLN A 30 19.89 15.36 51.83
N SER A 31 20.65 14.61 51.06
CA SER A 31 21.33 15.07 49.84
C SER A 31 20.34 15.20 48.67
N PRO A 32 20.46 16.23 47.82
CA PRO A 32 19.60 16.40 46.66
C PRO A 32 20.05 15.46 45.52
N GLY A 33 19.31 14.37 45.27
CA GLY A 33 19.73 13.44 44.21
C GLY A 33 18.81 12.28 43.81
N SER A 34 17.69 11.99 44.49
CA SER A 34 16.82 10.87 44.07
C SER A 34 15.83 11.30 42.97
N ARG A 35 15.93 10.67 41.79
CA ARG A 35 14.98 10.87 40.68
C ARG A 35 13.71 10.03 40.94
N THR A 36 12.66 10.64 41.48
CA THR A 36 11.38 9.95 41.70
C THR A 36 10.70 9.61 40.37
N LYS A 37 10.74 8.33 39.97
CA LYS A 37 9.98 7.80 38.83
C LYS A 37 8.54 7.56 39.25
N TYR A 38 7.57 8.03 38.47
CA TYR A 38 6.14 7.79 38.74
C TYR A 38 5.65 6.58 37.93
N GLN A 39 5.66 5.39 38.55
CA GLN A 39 4.93 4.24 38.02
C GLN A 39 3.44 4.41 38.28
N VAL A 40 2.73 4.94 37.28
CA VAL A 40 1.27 5.00 37.23
C VAL A 40 0.77 3.86 36.31
N GLY A 41 -0.52 3.48 36.39
CA GLY A 41 -1.12 2.35 35.66
C GLY A 41 -1.22 2.49 34.12
N ALA A 42 -0.14 2.93 33.48
CA ALA A 42 0.06 3.11 32.05
C ALA A 42 1.15 2.13 31.56
N PRO A 43 0.79 1.01 30.90
CA PRO A 43 1.71 -0.10 30.67
C PRO A 43 3.00 0.29 29.91
N GLY A 44 4.15 0.05 30.55
CA GLY A 44 5.49 0.27 29.99
C GLY A 44 5.98 1.72 29.95
N HIS A 45 5.24 2.70 30.48
CA HIS A 45 5.68 4.10 30.48
C HIS A 45 6.47 4.47 31.74
N GLY A 46 7.75 4.81 31.58
CA GLY A 46 8.55 5.48 32.61
C GLY A 46 8.40 6.99 32.51
N PHE A 47 7.50 7.60 33.28
CA PHE A 47 7.27 9.05 33.27
C PHE A 47 8.24 9.82 34.17
N ARG A 48 8.89 10.84 33.58
CA ARG A 48 9.70 11.84 34.28
C ARG A 48 9.07 13.22 34.18
N LYS A 49 9.06 13.96 35.29
CA LYS A 49 8.66 15.38 35.34
C LYS A 49 9.70 16.23 34.59
N VAL A 50 9.25 17.06 33.66
CA VAL A 50 10.09 17.91 32.80
C VAL A 50 9.61 19.36 32.80
N THR A 51 10.55 20.29 32.69
CA THR A 51 10.25 21.70 32.46
C THR A 51 10.02 21.95 30.97
N LEU A 52 8.90 22.57 30.61
CA LEU A 52 8.51 22.85 29.23
C LEU A 52 8.94 24.26 28.84
N THR A 53 9.79 24.37 27.82
CA THR A 53 10.29 25.65 27.28
C THR A 53 9.59 26.08 25.99
N LYS A 54 8.67 25.25 25.48
CA LYS A 54 7.94 25.46 24.21
C LYS A 54 6.48 25.02 24.34
N PRO A 55 5.56 25.55 23.50
CA PRO A 55 4.20 25.05 23.41
C PRO A 55 4.17 23.53 23.24
N THR A 56 3.50 22.85 24.16
CA THR A 56 3.51 21.38 24.24
C THR A 56 2.11 20.87 24.58
N PHE A 57 1.71 19.77 23.94
CA PHE A 57 0.36 19.19 24.06
C PHE A 57 0.41 17.79 24.67
N CYS A 58 -0.67 17.41 25.35
CA CYS A 58 -0.81 16.09 25.96
C CYS A 58 -1.27 15.05 24.94
N HIS A 59 -0.56 13.93 24.81
CA HIS A 59 -0.94 12.84 23.90
C HIS A 59 -2.24 12.12 24.31
N HIS A 60 -2.67 12.22 25.57
CA HIS A 60 -3.89 11.58 26.06
C HIS A 60 -5.17 12.37 25.71
N CYS A 61 -5.23 13.67 26.04
CA CYS A 61 -6.42 14.50 25.80
C CYS A 61 -6.26 15.48 24.62
N SER A 62 -5.07 15.59 24.03
CA SER A 62 -4.71 16.53 22.95
C SER A 62 -4.74 18.03 23.32
N ASP A 63 -5.10 18.37 24.56
CA ASP A 63 -5.05 19.75 25.06
C ASP A 63 -3.61 20.23 25.33
N PHE A 64 -3.45 21.55 25.29
CA PHE A 64 -2.24 22.26 25.70
C PHE A 64 -1.88 22.01 27.18
N ILE A 65 -0.59 21.91 27.48
CA ILE A 65 -0.08 21.78 28.85
C ILE A 65 0.18 23.18 29.41
N TRP A 66 -0.75 23.66 30.24
CA TRP A 66 -0.66 24.96 30.91
C TRP A 66 0.42 24.95 31.99
N GLY A 67 1.28 25.99 31.98
CA GLY A 67 2.40 26.15 32.89
C GLY A 67 3.71 25.56 32.35
N LEU A 68 4.77 25.67 33.14
CA LEU A 68 6.13 25.24 32.75
C LEU A 68 6.42 23.76 33.01
N VAL A 69 5.42 22.92 33.31
CA VAL A 69 5.64 21.55 33.82
C VAL A 69 4.80 20.52 33.08
N GLY A 70 5.45 19.47 32.57
CA GLY A 70 4.82 18.31 31.97
C GLY A 70 5.44 16.99 32.43
N PHE A 71 4.87 15.87 32.02
CA PHE A 71 5.39 14.53 32.29
C PHE A 71 5.68 13.80 30.98
N LEU A 72 6.95 13.47 30.76
CA LEU A 72 7.46 12.85 29.54
C LEU A 72 7.83 11.40 29.81
N CYS A 73 7.33 10.47 28.99
CA CYS A 73 7.81 9.10 28.97
C CYS A 73 9.22 9.05 28.36
N GLU A 74 10.19 8.54 29.12
CA GLU A 74 11.61 8.56 28.75
C GLU A 74 11.99 7.58 27.62
N VAL A 75 11.05 6.74 27.17
CA VAL A 75 11.23 5.78 26.08
C VAL A 75 10.60 6.28 24.78
N CYS A 76 9.26 6.42 24.74
CA CYS A 76 8.54 6.75 23.50
C CYS A 76 8.18 8.24 23.34
N ASN A 77 8.67 9.13 24.21
CA ASN A 77 8.35 10.56 24.25
C ASN A 77 6.84 10.90 24.42
N PHE A 78 6.02 9.98 24.96
CA PHE A 78 4.63 10.28 25.29
C PHE A 78 4.57 11.41 26.33
N MET A 79 3.93 12.53 25.98
CA MET A 79 3.78 13.68 26.87
C MET A 79 2.39 13.69 27.52
N SER A 80 2.32 13.90 28.84
CA SER A 80 1.08 13.92 29.62
C SER A 80 1.01 15.12 30.57
N HIS A 81 -0.21 15.64 30.81
CA HIS A 81 -0.47 16.36 32.06
C HIS A 81 -0.39 15.39 33.25
N GLU A 82 -0.09 15.91 34.43
CA GLU A 82 -0.15 15.18 35.71
C GLU A 82 -1.51 14.51 35.93
N LYS A 83 -2.61 15.28 35.78
CA LYS A 83 -4.00 14.80 35.88
C LYS A 83 -4.36 13.68 34.89
N CYS A 84 -3.63 13.56 33.78
CA CYS A 84 -3.89 12.62 32.70
C CYS A 84 -3.15 11.28 32.89
N LEU A 85 -2.09 11.23 33.70
CA LEU A 85 -1.24 10.04 33.88
C LEU A 85 -2.06 8.78 34.24
N LYS A 86 -3.00 8.90 35.17
CA LYS A 86 -3.86 7.79 35.63
C LYS A 86 -4.89 7.30 34.59
N HIS A 87 -5.05 8.01 33.48
CA HIS A 87 -6.00 7.69 32.41
C HIS A 87 -5.30 7.23 31.11
N VAL A 88 -3.96 7.20 31.07
CA VAL A 88 -3.20 6.73 29.90
C VAL A 88 -3.43 5.22 29.71
N LYS A 89 -4.17 4.86 28.66
CA LYS A 89 -4.39 3.47 28.22
C LYS A 89 -3.51 3.05 27.03
N THR A 90 -2.93 4.02 26.32
CA THR A 90 -1.94 3.78 25.27
C THR A 90 -0.72 3.08 25.85
N VAL A 91 -0.33 1.94 25.30
CA VAL A 91 0.85 1.17 25.72
C VAL A 91 2.14 1.82 25.18
N CYS A 92 3.22 1.76 25.94
CA CYS A 92 4.52 2.29 25.52
C CYS A 92 5.14 1.42 24.40
N SER A 93 5.87 2.05 23.47
CA SER A 93 6.43 1.40 22.28
C SER A 93 7.37 0.22 22.58
N CYS A 94 8.03 0.19 23.75
CA CYS A 94 8.85 -0.95 24.20
C CYS A 94 8.03 -2.21 24.53
N MET A 95 6.76 -2.05 24.90
CA MET A 95 5.84 -3.13 25.24
C MET A 95 4.97 -3.55 24.05
N SER A 96 4.91 -2.76 22.97
CA SER A 96 4.13 -3.08 21.77
C SER A 96 4.42 -4.47 21.16
N PRO A 97 5.65 -5.02 21.16
CA PRO A 97 5.91 -6.39 20.70
C PRO A 97 5.12 -7.47 21.46
N THR A 98 4.75 -7.20 22.72
CA THR A 98 3.93 -8.13 23.53
C THR A 98 2.45 -8.14 23.13
N LEU A 99 1.96 -7.08 22.47
CA LEU A 99 0.56 -6.93 22.05
C LEU A 99 0.23 -7.61 20.72
N VAL A 100 1.24 -7.90 19.89
CA VAL A 100 1.07 -8.62 18.63
C VAL A 100 0.34 -9.94 18.89
N ARG A 101 -0.63 -10.31 18.04
CA ARG A 101 -1.30 -11.63 18.12
C ARG A 101 -0.98 -12.50 16.90
N VAL A 102 -1.10 -11.90 15.72
CA VAL A 102 -0.67 -12.49 14.44
C VAL A 102 0.44 -11.59 13.90
N PRO A 103 1.68 -12.08 13.80
CA PRO A 103 2.78 -11.27 13.28
C PRO A 103 2.67 -11.11 11.76
N VAL A 104 2.59 -9.87 11.29
CA VAL A 104 2.49 -9.47 9.88
C VAL A 104 3.46 -8.32 9.63
N ALA A 105 4.41 -8.53 8.71
CA ALA A 105 5.40 -7.52 8.32
C ALA A 105 4.79 -6.32 7.58
N HIS A 106 5.46 -5.17 7.66
CA HIS A 106 5.12 -3.91 6.99
C HIS A 106 5.79 -3.80 5.62
N CYS A 107 5.03 -3.28 4.66
CA CYS A 107 5.54 -2.89 3.35
C CYS A 107 6.04 -1.43 3.37
N PHE A 108 7.22 -1.18 3.96
CA PHE A 108 7.78 0.16 4.05
C PHE A 108 8.34 0.66 2.72
N GLY A 109 7.86 1.84 2.29
CA GLY A 109 8.51 2.67 1.28
C GLY A 109 8.71 4.10 1.79
N PRO A 110 9.25 5.02 0.97
CA PRO A 110 9.44 6.42 1.35
C PRO A 110 8.13 7.09 1.78
N ALA A 111 8.17 7.82 2.90
CA ALA A 111 7.07 8.70 3.30
C ALA A 111 7.12 10.01 2.48
N GLY A 112 5.99 10.41 1.90
CA GLY A 112 5.87 11.71 1.25
C GLY A 112 5.85 12.87 2.26
N HIS A 113 6.04 14.10 1.77
CA HIS A 113 6.23 15.36 2.52
C HIS A 113 5.09 15.83 3.46
N LYS A 114 4.15 14.97 3.85
CA LYS A 114 3.04 15.33 4.76
C LYS A 114 3.55 15.31 6.21
N LYS A 115 3.31 16.39 6.96
CA LYS A 115 3.56 16.44 8.41
C LYS A 115 2.83 15.28 9.10
N LYS A 116 3.61 14.40 9.73
CA LYS A 116 3.17 13.18 10.42
C LYS A 116 4.06 12.95 11.63
N PHE A 117 3.63 12.07 12.52
CA PHE A 117 4.37 11.65 13.71
C PHE A 117 4.86 10.22 13.57
N CYS A 118 6.05 9.94 14.08
CA CYS A 118 6.56 8.58 14.21
C CYS A 118 5.74 7.80 15.23
N CYS A 119 5.20 6.65 14.84
CA CYS A 119 4.40 5.80 15.74
C CYS A 119 5.24 5.06 16.80
N VAL A 120 6.57 5.12 16.74
CA VAL A 120 7.49 4.54 17.73
C VAL A 120 7.96 5.60 18.73
N CYS A 121 8.59 6.68 18.26
CA CYS A 121 9.20 7.70 19.12
C CYS A 121 8.33 8.95 19.35
N ARG A 122 7.14 9.03 18.73
CA ARG A 122 6.14 10.12 18.83
C ARG A 122 6.57 11.51 18.38
N LYS A 123 7.83 11.70 17.98
CA LYS A 123 8.33 12.95 17.38
C LYS A 123 7.82 13.16 15.95
N HIS A 124 7.85 14.40 15.48
CA HIS A 124 7.56 14.73 14.09
C HIS A 124 8.49 14.00 13.12
N LEU A 125 7.95 13.66 11.95
CA LEU A 125 8.68 13.21 10.78
C LEU A 125 9.01 14.45 9.94
N GLU A 126 10.27 14.87 10.02
CA GLU A 126 10.85 15.98 9.27
C GLU A 126 12.05 15.45 8.47
N GLY A 127 12.22 15.92 7.24
CA GLY A 127 13.29 15.47 6.33
C GLY A 127 12.95 14.24 5.47
N SER A 128 13.95 13.78 4.72
CA SER A 128 13.89 12.74 3.67
C SER A 128 13.83 11.29 4.17
N HIS A 129 14.18 11.03 5.43
CA HIS A 129 14.42 9.67 5.95
C HIS A 129 13.24 9.09 6.74
N ALA A 130 12.02 9.47 6.36
CA ALA A 130 10.79 8.92 6.93
C ALA A 130 10.25 7.76 6.06
N LEU A 131 9.77 6.71 6.72
CA LEU A 131 9.19 5.52 6.08
C LEU A 131 7.70 5.42 6.37
N ARG A 132 6.94 4.92 5.39
CA ARG A 132 5.49 4.69 5.47
C ARG A 132 5.17 3.29 4.97
N CYS A 133 4.39 2.53 5.73
CA CYS A 133 3.81 1.28 5.26
C CYS A 133 2.69 1.55 4.22
N GLU A 134 2.80 1.00 3.01
CA GLU A 134 1.78 1.15 1.95
C GLU A 134 0.42 0.49 2.28
N VAL A 135 0.38 -0.42 3.25
CA VAL A 135 -0.82 -1.25 3.53
C VAL A 135 -1.61 -0.74 4.73
N CYS A 136 -0.95 -0.27 5.80
CA CYS A 136 -1.60 0.15 7.05
C CYS A 136 -1.26 1.58 7.50
N GLU A 137 -0.59 2.37 6.66
CA GLU A 137 -0.15 3.74 6.97
C GLU A 137 0.62 3.90 8.30
N LEU A 138 1.35 2.86 8.75
CA LEU A 138 2.33 3.02 9.81
C LEU A 138 3.44 3.98 9.33
N HIS A 139 3.62 5.11 10.02
CA HIS A 139 4.66 6.10 9.71
C HIS A 139 5.75 6.09 10.80
N VAL A 140 7.02 6.02 10.41
CA VAL A 140 8.19 5.95 11.31
C VAL A 140 9.42 6.66 10.71
N HIS A 141 10.38 7.10 11.52
CA HIS A 141 11.74 7.40 11.03
C HIS A 141 12.43 6.11 10.59
N ALA A 142 13.40 6.18 9.67
CA ALA A 142 14.25 5.03 9.31
C ALA A 142 14.83 4.33 10.56
N ASP A 143 15.48 5.08 11.45
CA ASP A 143 16.04 4.62 12.73
C ASP A 143 15.01 4.05 13.73
N CYS A 144 13.73 4.28 13.49
CA CYS A 144 12.64 3.76 14.30
C CYS A 144 11.98 2.52 13.69
N ALA A 145 12.16 2.27 12.39
CA ALA A 145 11.58 1.11 11.72
C ALA A 145 12.02 -0.25 12.32
N PRO A 146 13.29 -0.47 12.74
CA PRO A 146 13.70 -1.72 13.41
C PRO A 146 13.02 -1.99 14.77
N PHE A 147 12.37 -0.97 15.35
CA PHE A 147 11.68 -1.00 16.64
C PHE A 147 10.16 -0.98 16.50
N SER A 148 9.65 -0.83 15.27
CA SER A 148 8.23 -0.99 14.98
C SER A 148 7.84 -2.48 15.02
N CYS A 149 6.63 -2.76 15.50
CA CYS A 149 6.15 -4.13 15.64
C CYS A 149 5.69 -4.70 14.30
N SER A 150 5.77 -6.02 14.12
CA SER A 150 5.15 -6.72 12.99
C SER A 150 3.65 -6.88 13.20
N ASP A 151 2.93 -5.77 13.34
CA ASP A 151 1.48 -5.67 13.47
C ASP A 151 0.88 -4.95 12.25
N CYS A 152 1.32 -5.32 11.04
CA CYS A 152 0.66 -4.88 9.81
C CYS A 152 -0.70 -5.57 9.63
N ARG A 153 -1.45 -5.12 8.63
CA ARG A 153 -2.82 -5.55 8.37
C ARG A 153 -2.86 -6.96 7.77
N LEU A 154 -3.54 -7.90 8.43
CA LEU A 154 -3.75 -9.25 7.90
C LEU A 154 -4.69 -9.20 6.69
N CYS A 155 -4.18 -9.50 5.49
CA CYS A 155 -4.92 -9.37 4.22
C CYS A 155 -5.24 -10.71 3.53
N HIS A 156 -4.76 -11.84 4.07
CA HIS A 156 -5.01 -13.20 3.60
C HIS A 156 -4.75 -14.21 4.73
N GLN A 157 -5.33 -15.41 4.61
CA GLN A 157 -4.93 -16.62 5.32
C GLN A 157 -3.61 -17.15 4.74
N ASP A 158 -2.67 -17.52 5.60
CA ASP A 158 -1.38 -18.12 5.23
C ASP A 158 -1.54 -19.65 5.23
N GLY A 159 -1.82 -20.22 4.05
CA GLY A 159 -2.23 -21.63 3.91
C GLY A 159 -3.58 -21.96 4.58
N ASN A 160 -3.65 -23.09 5.30
CA ASN A 160 -4.89 -23.65 5.85
C ASN A 160 -5.26 -23.13 7.26
N GLN A 161 -4.97 -21.86 7.56
CA GLN A 161 -5.33 -21.24 8.85
C GLN A 161 -6.70 -20.57 8.78
N ASP A 162 -7.73 -21.26 9.26
CA ASP A 162 -9.08 -20.73 9.34
C ASP A 162 -9.32 -19.81 10.55
N TYR A 163 -9.40 -18.52 10.27
CA TYR A 163 -9.80 -17.46 11.19
C TYR A 163 -11.31 -17.20 11.06
N ASP A 164 -12.09 -17.59 12.07
CA ASP A 164 -13.56 -17.57 12.01
C ASP A 164 -14.16 -16.16 12.23
N THR A 165 -13.44 -15.28 12.93
CA THR A 165 -13.93 -13.95 13.35
C THR A 165 -12.97 -12.84 12.99
N TYR A 166 -13.50 -11.78 12.37
CA TYR A 166 -12.70 -10.69 11.82
C TYR A 166 -12.68 -9.46 12.72
N HIS A 167 -11.51 -9.11 13.23
CA HIS A 167 -11.36 -8.08 14.26
C HIS A 167 -10.96 -6.71 13.71
N HIS A 168 -11.27 -5.64 14.46
CA HIS A 168 -10.76 -4.29 14.17
C HIS A 168 -9.22 -4.24 14.23
N HIS A 169 -8.59 -3.82 13.13
CA HIS A 169 -7.16 -3.52 13.08
C HIS A 169 -6.92 -2.06 13.46
N TRP A 170 -6.62 -1.80 14.74
CA TRP A 170 -6.45 -0.44 15.29
C TRP A 170 -5.03 0.10 15.09
N ARG A 171 -4.93 1.33 14.55
CA ARG A 171 -3.70 2.13 14.44
C ARG A 171 -3.81 3.41 15.25
N GLU A 172 -2.71 3.85 15.86
CA GLU A 172 -2.66 5.08 16.64
C GLU A 172 -2.31 6.30 15.77
N GLY A 173 -3.08 7.38 15.96
CA GLY A 173 -2.76 8.72 15.52
C GLY A 173 -2.69 8.96 14.01
N ASN A 174 -2.00 10.03 13.62
CA ASN A 174 -1.83 10.49 12.24
C ASN A 174 -3.14 10.74 11.44
N MET A 175 -4.28 10.85 12.15
CA MET A 175 -5.60 11.19 11.61
C MET A 175 -5.76 12.70 11.33
N SER A 176 -6.90 13.11 10.75
CA SER A 176 -7.27 14.52 10.67
C SER A 176 -7.66 15.06 12.05
N SER A 177 -7.39 16.35 12.30
CA SER A 177 -7.85 17.05 13.52
C SER A 177 -9.38 17.17 13.62
N GLY A 178 -10.11 16.92 12.52
CA GLY A 178 -11.57 16.80 12.50
C GLY A 178 -12.12 15.40 12.83
N ALA A 179 -11.27 14.39 13.04
CA ALA A 179 -11.72 13.01 13.33
C ALA A 179 -12.49 12.96 14.66
N ARG A 180 -13.67 12.32 14.65
CA ARG A 180 -14.57 12.21 15.81
C ARG A 180 -14.60 10.78 16.34
N CYS A 181 -14.64 10.63 17.66
CA CYS A 181 -14.79 9.33 18.30
C CYS A 181 -16.20 8.78 18.07
N GLU A 182 -16.30 7.53 17.63
CA GLU A 182 -17.60 6.84 17.42
C GLU A 182 -18.41 6.72 18.72
N VAL A 183 -17.72 6.50 19.86
CA VAL A 183 -18.36 6.31 21.17
C VAL A 183 -18.86 7.62 21.77
N CYS A 184 -17.99 8.63 21.94
CA CYS A 184 -18.33 9.87 22.65
C CYS A 184 -18.64 11.08 21.74
N ARG A 185 -18.55 10.91 20.42
CA ARG A 185 -18.78 11.93 19.36
C ARG A 185 -17.88 13.18 19.39
N ARG A 186 -17.02 13.34 20.40
CA ARG A 186 -16.01 14.41 20.50
C ARG A 186 -14.82 14.15 19.57
N THR A 187 -14.08 15.21 19.24
CA THR A 187 -12.83 15.14 18.47
C THR A 187 -11.81 14.22 19.14
N CYS A 188 -11.18 13.32 18.38
CA CYS A 188 -10.16 12.38 18.84
C CYS A 188 -8.86 12.40 18.01
N GLY A 189 -8.80 13.15 16.91
CA GLY A 189 -7.56 13.42 16.18
C GLY A 189 -6.91 14.74 16.60
N SER A 190 -5.61 14.88 16.35
CA SER A 190 -4.84 16.11 16.62
C SER A 190 -3.80 16.34 15.52
N SER A 191 -3.52 17.62 15.24
CA SER A 191 -2.39 18.05 14.40
C SER A 191 -1.09 18.21 15.19
N GLU A 192 -1.18 18.38 16.51
CA GLU A 192 -0.05 18.76 17.38
C GLU A 192 0.62 17.56 18.06
N VAL A 193 -0.08 16.42 18.18
CA VAL A 193 0.43 15.18 18.79
C VAL A 193 -0.14 13.93 18.14
N LEU A 194 0.60 12.82 18.23
CA LEU A 194 0.07 11.48 17.91
C LEU A 194 -1.00 11.09 18.94
N SER A 195 -2.27 11.12 18.55
CA SER A 195 -3.43 10.89 19.43
C SER A 195 -4.60 10.20 18.72
N GLY A 196 -5.36 9.41 19.49
CA GLY A 196 -6.53 8.65 19.05
C GLY A 196 -6.20 7.39 18.26
N MET A 197 -7.24 6.60 17.95
CA MET A 197 -7.15 5.32 17.26
C MET A 197 -8.04 5.32 16.01
N ARG A 198 -7.60 4.68 14.92
CA ARG A 198 -8.36 4.42 13.70
C ARG A 198 -8.36 2.93 13.39
N CYS A 199 -9.46 2.39 12.88
CA CYS A 199 -9.45 1.07 12.27
C CYS A 199 -9.09 1.12 10.78
N GLU A 200 -8.04 0.42 10.35
CA GLU A 200 -7.55 0.38 8.95
C GLU A 200 -8.39 -0.50 8.01
N TRP A 201 -9.60 -0.86 8.42
CA TRP A 201 -10.57 -1.59 7.61
C TRP A 201 -11.89 -0.83 7.48
N CYS A 202 -12.64 -0.65 8.57
CA CYS A 202 -13.91 0.09 8.53
C CYS A 202 -13.76 1.62 8.60
N GLY A 203 -12.57 2.14 8.91
CA GLY A 203 -12.29 3.58 9.03
C GLY A 203 -12.78 4.24 10.32
N ILE A 204 -13.46 3.50 11.21
CA ILE A 204 -13.95 4.03 12.50
C ILE A 204 -12.81 4.61 13.33
N THR A 205 -13.06 5.78 13.94
CA THR A 205 -12.12 6.49 14.81
C THR A 205 -12.61 6.56 16.25
N ALA A 206 -11.71 6.48 17.23
CA ALA A 206 -12.02 6.53 18.66
C ALA A 206 -10.86 7.12 19.48
N HIS A 207 -11.11 7.63 20.69
CA HIS A 207 -10.02 7.91 21.64
C HIS A 207 -9.34 6.61 22.10
N ALA A 208 -8.08 6.69 22.51
CA ALA A 208 -7.33 5.56 23.09
C ALA A 208 -7.99 4.98 24.37
N SER A 209 -8.83 5.76 25.06
CA SER A 209 -9.66 5.31 26.18
C SER A 209 -11.04 4.76 25.77
N CYS A 210 -11.50 5.05 24.55
CA CYS A 210 -12.85 4.70 24.08
C CYS A 210 -12.88 3.48 23.15
N TYR A 211 -11.80 3.17 22.43
CA TYR A 211 -11.81 2.06 21.45
C TYR A 211 -12.12 0.69 22.09
N VAL A 212 -11.82 0.51 23.38
CA VAL A 212 -12.12 -0.71 24.15
C VAL A 212 -13.63 -0.93 24.40
N ILE A 213 -14.46 0.07 24.12
CA ILE A 213 -15.94 0.01 24.20
C ILE A 213 -16.53 -0.38 22.83
N VAL A 214 -15.76 -0.23 21.74
CA VAL A 214 -16.19 -0.66 20.41
C VAL A 214 -16.16 -2.20 20.36
N PRO A 215 -17.19 -2.87 19.81
CA PRO A 215 -17.18 -4.32 19.61
C PRO A 215 -15.89 -4.79 18.91
N PRO A 216 -15.36 -5.98 19.26
CA PRO A 216 -14.12 -6.46 18.67
C PRO A 216 -14.26 -6.78 17.17
N GLU A 217 -15.45 -7.16 16.70
CA GLU A 217 -15.75 -7.54 15.31
C GLU A 217 -15.86 -6.33 14.37
N CYS A 218 -15.06 -6.33 13.30
CA CYS A 218 -15.05 -5.25 12.30
C CYS A 218 -16.03 -5.54 11.16
N SER A 219 -16.99 -4.64 10.95
CA SER A 219 -18.01 -4.73 9.89
C SER A 219 -17.54 -4.30 8.49
N LEU A 220 -16.24 -4.06 8.29
CA LEU A 220 -15.64 -3.45 7.08
C LEU A 220 -16.20 -2.05 6.69
N GLY A 221 -17.11 -1.48 7.46
CA GLY A 221 -17.66 -0.14 7.25
C GLY A 221 -18.51 -0.02 5.97
N ARG A 222 -18.54 1.18 5.38
CA ARG A 222 -19.32 1.44 4.15
C ARG A 222 -18.81 0.67 2.93
N LEU A 223 -17.53 0.34 2.87
CA LEU A 223 -16.89 -0.32 1.72
C LEU A 223 -17.00 -1.86 1.76
N ARG A 224 -17.72 -2.43 2.74
CA ARG A 224 -17.80 -3.89 2.99
C ARG A 224 -18.19 -4.74 1.78
N ASN A 225 -19.00 -4.20 0.87
CA ASN A 225 -19.45 -4.91 -0.34
C ASN A 225 -18.32 -5.03 -1.37
N MET A 226 -17.43 -4.03 -1.38
CA MET A 226 -16.33 -3.87 -2.33
C MET A 226 -15.00 -4.47 -1.81
N ILE A 227 -14.80 -4.54 -0.49
CA ILE A 227 -13.59 -5.11 0.11
C ILE A 227 -13.64 -6.63 0.04
N LEU A 228 -12.60 -7.23 -0.53
CA LEU A 228 -12.35 -8.66 -0.49
C LEU A 228 -11.91 -9.07 0.92
N PRO A 229 -12.73 -9.81 1.70
CA PRO A 229 -12.42 -10.08 3.11
C PRO A 229 -11.16 -10.94 3.24
N PRO A 230 -10.22 -10.64 4.17
CA PRO A 230 -9.01 -11.43 4.35
C PRO A 230 -9.22 -12.93 4.67
N SER A 231 -10.37 -13.31 5.21
CA SER A 231 -10.79 -14.72 5.42
C SER A 231 -11.19 -15.44 4.13
N CYS A 232 -11.39 -14.70 3.03
CA CYS A 232 -11.73 -15.21 1.71
C CYS A 232 -10.53 -15.23 0.74
N VAL A 233 -9.32 -14.92 1.23
CA VAL A 233 -8.09 -14.93 0.42
C VAL A 233 -7.09 -15.87 1.06
N ARG A 234 -6.58 -16.84 0.30
CA ARG A 234 -5.50 -17.74 0.72
C ARG A 234 -4.24 -17.43 -0.07
N LEU A 235 -3.09 -17.48 0.61
CA LEU A 235 -1.78 -17.44 -0.05
C LEU A 235 -0.77 -18.27 0.73
N CYS A 236 0.01 -19.11 0.04
CA CYS A 236 1.12 -19.84 0.64
C CYS A 236 2.40 -18.98 0.56
N SER A 237 2.67 -18.18 1.60
CA SER A 237 3.63 -17.06 1.52
C SER A 237 5.01 -17.27 2.17
N ARG A 238 5.33 -18.49 2.64
CA ARG A 238 6.46 -18.75 3.56
C ARG A 238 7.81 -18.11 3.19
N ASN A 239 8.20 -18.17 1.91
CA ASN A 239 9.48 -17.64 1.43
C ASN A 239 9.36 -16.25 0.77
N PHE A 240 8.14 -15.70 0.62
CA PHE A 240 7.93 -14.45 -0.11
C PHE A 240 7.80 -13.26 0.84
N SER A 241 8.51 -12.17 0.54
CA SER A 241 8.34 -10.88 1.23
C SER A 241 6.88 -10.40 1.09
N LYS A 242 6.38 -9.59 2.03
CA LYS A 242 5.02 -9.00 1.87
C LYS A 242 4.96 -8.03 0.67
N LEU A 243 6.09 -7.48 0.22
CA LEU A 243 6.19 -6.70 -1.01
C LEU A 243 5.91 -7.60 -2.22
N HIS A 244 6.57 -8.76 -2.32
CA HIS A 244 6.27 -9.80 -3.33
C HIS A 244 4.80 -10.24 -3.30
N CYS A 245 4.26 -10.56 -2.11
CA CYS A 245 2.88 -11.04 -1.94
C CYS A 245 1.81 -10.04 -2.41
N PHE A 246 2.08 -8.74 -2.28
CA PHE A 246 1.15 -7.67 -2.69
C PHE A 246 1.53 -7.01 -4.02
N ARG A 247 2.53 -7.55 -4.73
CA ARG A 247 3.04 -7.01 -6.01
C ARG A 247 3.38 -5.52 -5.88
N ILE A 248 4.05 -5.18 -4.77
CA ILE A 248 4.61 -3.86 -4.53
C ILE A 248 6.05 -3.92 -4.99
N SER A 249 6.39 -3.14 -6.02
CA SER A 249 7.76 -3.00 -6.51
C SER A 249 8.68 -2.58 -5.37
N GLU A 250 9.71 -3.38 -5.13
CA GLU A 250 10.81 -3.01 -4.24
C GLU A 250 11.57 -1.89 -4.95
N SER A 251 11.22 -0.64 -4.65
CA SER A 251 11.97 0.53 -5.10
C SER A 251 13.42 0.33 -4.70
N SER A 252 14.37 0.42 -5.64
CA SER A 252 15.79 0.15 -5.45
C SER A 252 16.35 0.82 -4.19
N GLN A 253 16.28 0.11 -3.05
CA GLN A 253 16.86 0.52 -1.78
C GLN A 253 18.37 0.31 -1.79
N THR A 254 18.93 -0.22 -2.88
CA THR A 254 20.36 -0.32 -3.15
C THR A 254 21.10 1.02 -3.10
N GLU A 255 20.45 2.19 -3.28
CA GLU A 255 21.09 3.50 -3.02
C GLU A 255 20.95 4.00 -1.56
N LEU A 256 20.35 3.21 -0.68
CA LEU A 256 20.27 3.47 0.77
C LEU A 256 20.89 2.35 1.63
N ASP A 257 21.03 1.14 1.08
CA ASP A 257 21.76 0.02 1.69
C ASP A 257 23.19 -0.13 1.08
N ASN A 258 23.53 0.47 -0.08
CA ASN A 258 24.91 0.55 -0.61
C ASN A 258 25.47 2.00 -0.65
N SER A 259 24.94 2.94 0.14
CA SER A 259 25.59 4.26 0.32
C SER A 259 26.70 4.25 1.37
N ASP A 260 27.12 3.07 1.84
CA ASP A 260 28.01 2.90 2.99
C ASP A 260 29.52 3.10 2.69
N ASP A 261 29.90 3.48 1.46
CA ASP A 261 31.32 3.60 1.04
C ASP A 261 31.80 5.00 0.59
N VAL A 262 30.97 6.06 0.63
CA VAL A 262 31.46 7.44 0.40
C VAL A 262 30.81 8.46 1.35
N ASP A 263 31.64 9.08 2.18
CA ASP A 263 31.38 10.24 3.04
C ASP A 263 30.11 10.22 3.91
N THR A 264 30.30 9.83 5.16
CA THR A 264 29.36 10.01 6.28
C THR A 264 28.74 11.43 6.27
N PRO A 265 27.44 11.59 5.97
CA PRO A 265 26.79 12.88 6.09
C PRO A 265 26.65 13.20 7.57
N ASN A 266 27.26 14.30 8.02
CA ASN A 266 27.02 14.85 9.36
C ASN A 266 25.51 14.91 9.62
N PRO A 267 25.01 14.41 10.77
CA PRO A 267 23.60 14.59 11.13
C PRO A 267 23.32 16.09 11.28
N ALA A 268 22.69 16.65 10.26
CA ALA A 268 22.49 18.08 10.13
C ALA A 268 21.67 18.61 11.31
N THR A 269 22.34 19.42 12.13
CA THR A 269 21.79 20.57 12.84
C THR A 269 20.27 20.74 12.75
N THR A 270 19.57 20.21 13.75
CA THR A 270 18.28 20.79 14.16
C THR A 270 18.52 22.29 14.42
N LYS A 271 18.08 23.15 13.50
CA LYS A 271 17.99 24.60 13.70
C LYS A 271 16.87 24.88 14.72
N GLU A 272 17.17 24.59 15.98
CA GLU A 272 16.55 25.30 17.09
C GLU A 272 17.43 26.52 17.42
N ASN A 273 16.78 27.66 17.69
CA ASN A 273 17.44 28.95 17.81
C ASN A 273 18.65 28.95 18.75
N GLN A 274 19.80 29.38 18.22
CA GLN A 274 20.99 29.63 19.03
C GLN A 274 20.76 30.82 19.96
N SER A 275 20.69 30.57 21.26
CA SER A 275 21.08 31.54 22.28
C SER A 275 22.50 31.22 22.73
N SER A 276 23.43 32.14 22.44
CA SER A 276 24.78 32.32 23.03
C SER A 276 25.39 31.15 23.82
N SER A 277 26.47 30.59 23.28
CA SER A 277 27.29 29.54 23.88
C SER A 277 27.95 29.93 25.22
N SER A 278 27.77 29.10 26.23
CA SER A 278 28.73 28.90 27.33
C SER A 278 29.29 27.47 27.27
N PRO A 279 30.58 27.23 27.57
CA PRO A 279 31.17 25.89 27.49
C PRO A 279 30.84 25.07 28.74
N ASP A 280 29.57 24.67 28.89
CA ASP A 280 29.14 23.73 29.91
C ASP A 280 28.36 22.57 29.28
N SER A 281 29.00 21.39 29.26
CA SER A 281 28.30 20.14 29.05
C SER A 281 28.94 19.03 29.88
N GLY A 282 28.50 18.94 31.14
CA GLY A 282 28.70 17.78 32.01
C GLY A 282 28.03 16.48 31.51
N LYS A 283 27.94 16.27 30.18
CA LYS A 283 27.44 15.07 29.50
C LYS A 283 28.54 14.43 28.66
N GLN A 284 28.39 13.14 28.41
CA GLN A 284 29.17 12.31 27.48
C GLN A 284 28.20 11.50 26.62
N THR A 285 28.63 11.11 25.43
CA THR A 285 27.83 10.30 24.50
C THR A 285 28.58 9.03 24.17
N LEU A 286 27.95 7.89 24.42
CA LEU A 286 28.51 6.56 24.20
C LEU A 286 27.94 5.96 22.90
N LYS A 287 28.75 5.19 22.17
CA LYS A 287 28.26 4.29 21.11
C LYS A 287 27.90 2.97 21.76
N VAL A 288 26.63 2.56 21.67
CA VAL A 288 26.15 1.30 22.26
C VAL A 288 25.55 0.38 21.20
N PHE A 289 25.98 -0.87 21.19
CA PHE A 289 25.46 -1.98 20.39
C PHE A 289 24.60 -2.90 21.25
N ASP A 290 23.59 -3.57 20.68
CA ASP A 290 22.70 -4.50 21.40
C ASP A 290 23.02 -5.99 21.22
N GLY A 291 24.12 -6.32 20.55
CA GLY A 291 24.59 -7.70 20.37
C GLY A 291 25.63 -7.86 19.24
N ASP A 292 26.06 -9.10 19.00
CA ASP A 292 27.12 -9.43 18.03
C ASP A 292 26.75 -9.04 16.60
N ASP A 293 25.50 -9.20 16.19
CA ASP A 293 25.07 -8.90 14.82
C ASP A 293 24.98 -7.40 14.58
N ALA A 294 24.69 -6.62 15.63
CA ALA A 294 24.77 -5.16 15.59
C ALA A 294 26.22 -4.68 15.42
N VAL A 295 27.18 -5.34 16.08
CA VAL A 295 28.62 -5.05 15.91
C VAL A 295 29.09 -5.40 14.50
N LYS A 296 28.78 -6.60 13.98
CA LYS A 296 29.14 -7.03 12.61
C LYS A 296 28.61 -6.08 11.53
N ARG A 297 27.42 -5.50 11.74
CA ARG A 297 26.77 -4.55 10.81
C ARG A 297 27.08 -3.08 11.13
N ASN A 298 27.94 -2.79 12.11
CA ASN A 298 28.22 -1.45 12.61
C ASN A 298 26.96 -0.62 13.01
N GLN A 299 25.90 -1.27 13.47
CA GLN A 299 24.63 -0.64 13.85
C GLN A 299 24.59 -0.31 15.34
N PHE A 300 24.81 0.95 15.71
CA PHE A 300 24.81 1.41 17.12
C PHE A 300 23.77 2.51 17.40
N ARG A 301 23.44 2.67 18.69
CA ARG A 301 22.72 3.83 19.22
C ARG A 301 23.71 4.77 19.92
N LEU A 302 23.52 6.08 19.75
CA LEU A 302 24.20 7.09 20.58
C LEU A 302 23.40 7.32 21.86
N VAL A 303 24.05 7.10 23.00
CA VAL A 303 23.45 7.22 24.34
C VAL A 303 24.12 8.36 25.10
N SER A 304 23.41 9.47 25.30
CA SER A 304 23.92 10.65 26.01
C SER A 304 23.54 10.64 27.49
N ILE A 305 24.54 10.60 28.36
CA ILE A 305 24.44 10.55 29.83
C ILE A 305 25.25 11.68 30.47
N PRO A 306 25.02 12.06 31.74
CA PRO A 306 25.96 12.89 32.48
C PRO A 306 27.35 12.24 32.61
N ARG A 307 28.43 13.01 32.75
CA ARG A 307 29.80 12.48 32.92
C ARG A 307 30.00 11.75 34.26
N ILE A 308 29.28 12.18 35.30
CA ILE A 308 29.32 11.59 36.65
C ILE A 308 28.05 10.75 36.84
N THR A 309 28.03 9.56 36.25
CA THR A 309 26.86 8.67 36.21
C THR A 309 27.26 7.26 36.64
N LYS A 310 26.46 6.60 37.49
CA LYS A 310 26.69 5.19 37.87
C LYS A 310 26.45 4.27 36.69
N ASN A 311 27.20 3.16 36.57
CA ASN A 311 27.05 2.17 35.49
C ASN A 311 25.59 1.71 35.29
N GLU A 312 24.83 1.54 36.38
CA GLU A 312 23.40 1.19 36.35
C GLU A 312 22.53 2.22 35.59
N GLU A 313 22.78 3.52 35.76
CA GLU A 313 22.08 4.57 35.00
C GLU A 313 22.48 4.57 33.52
N VAL A 314 23.70 4.11 33.18
CA VAL A 314 24.15 3.96 31.80
C VAL A 314 23.48 2.76 31.13
N VAL A 315 23.40 1.62 31.83
CA VAL A 315 22.65 0.43 31.41
C VAL A 315 21.17 0.77 31.20
N GLU A 316 20.55 1.50 32.14
CA GLU A 316 19.18 1.98 31.98
C GLU A 316 19.02 2.88 30.74
N ALA A 317 19.94 3.82 30.51
CA ALA A 317 19.91 4.68 29.32
C ALA A 317 20.06 3.88 28.01
N ALA A 318 20.89 2.84 28.00
CA ALA A 318 21.05 1.93 26.87
C ALA A 318 19.78 1.10 26.59
N LEU A 319 19.20 0.45 27.60
CA LEU A 319 17.96 -0.32 27.49
C LEU A 319 16.82 0.51 26.88
N ARG A 320 16.66 1.77 27.35
CA ARG A 320 15.69 2.73 26.81
C ARG A 320 15.96 3.07 25.34
N ALA A 321 17.22 3.30 24.94
CA ALA A 321 17.59 3.62 23.56
C ALA A 321 17.30 2.47 22.57
N PHE A 322 17.26 1.23 23.07
CA PHE A 322 16.89 0.03 22.33
C PHE A 322 15.43 -0.43 22.55
N TYR A 323 14.62 0.33 23.29
CA TYR A 323 13.22 0.00 23.62
C TYR A 323 13.06 -1.37 24.32
N ILE A 324 14.06 -1.77 25.13
CA ILE A 324 14.00 -2.97 25.95
C ILE A 324 13.31 -2.61 27.28
N PRO A 325 12.21 -3.30 27.68
CA PRO A 325 11.42 -2.95 28.86
C PRO A 325 11.91 -3.58 30.19
N ASP A 326 13.07 -4.24 30.16
CA ASP A 326 13.57 -5.09 31.25
C ASP A 326 14.35 -4.28 32.32
N GLU A 327 14.60 -4.90 33.47
CA GLU A 327 15.24 -4.25 34.62
C GLU A 327 16.77 -4.09 34.41
N PRO A 328 17.36 -2.90 34.66
CA PRO A 328 18.81 -2.66 34.47
C PRO A 328 19.74 -3.60 35.24
N GLN A 329 19.24 -4.18 36.34
CA GLN A 329 19.96 -5.12 37.20
C GLN A 329 20.39 -6.39 36.45
N ASP A 330 19.61 -6.80 35.45
CA ASP A 330 19.83 -8.01 34.64
C ASP A 330 20.86 -7.84 33.52
N TYR A 331 21.40 -6.63 33.35
CA TYR A 331 22.23 -6.26 32.20
C TYR A 331 23.57 -5.65 32.62
N GLU A 332 24.50 -5.66 31.69
CA GLU A 332 25.82 -5.04 31.81
C GLU A 332 26.29 -4.45 30.48
N LEU A 333 27.28 -3.58 30.54
CA LEU A 333 27.93 -2.98 29.38
C LEU A 333 29.38 -3.45 29.33
N GLN A 334 29.76 -4.08 28.23
CA GLN A 334 31.12 -4.58 27.98
C GLN A 334 31.84 -3.64 27.00
N VAL A 335 33.09 -3.29 27.29
CA VAL A 335 33.92 -2.43 26.42
C VAL A 335 34.30 -3.21 25.15
N TYR A 336 34.10 -2.59 23.98
CA TYR A 336 34.51 -3.13 22.70
C TYR A 336 35.77 -2.42 22.19
N GLY A 337 36.92 -3.05 22.36
CA GLY A 337 38.20 -2.58 21.80
C GLY A 337 38.35 -2.99 20.33
N GLN A 338 38.70 -2.04 19.45
CA GLN A 338 38.86 -2.28 18.00
C GLN A 338 40.00 -3.24 17.59
N GLN A 339 40.77 -3.80 18.52
CA GLN A 339 41.90 -4.69 18.23
C GLN A 339 41.51 -6.12 17.80
N ALA A 340 40.23 -6.51 17.91
CA ALA A 340 39.79 -7.88 17.63
C ALA A 340 39.53 -8.21 16.14
N LEU A 341 39.56 -7.23 15.22
CA LEU A 341 39.20 -7.41 13.80
C LEU A 341 40.41 -7.59 12.84
N LEU A 342 41.62 -7.82 13.36
CA LEU A 342 42.83 -7.97 12.54
C LEU A 342 43.49 -9.37 12.62
N SER A 343 42.86 -10.34 13.28
CA SER A 343 43.48 -11.66 13.53
C SER A 343 43.08 -12.77 12.55
N ASP A 344 42.00 -12.61 11.77
CA ASP A 344 41.47 -13.69 10.91
C ASP A 344 41.74 -13.49 9.40
N ASP A 345 42.28 -12.33 8.98
CA ASP A 345 42.48 -11.97 7.56
C ASP A 345 43.96 -11.96 7.09
N ILE A 346 44.89 -12.58 7.83
CA ILE A 346 46.31 -12.69 7.42
C ILE A 346 46.72 -14.14 7.15
N ILE A 347 46.08 -14.74 6.14
CA ILE A 347 46.70 -15.81 5.33
C ILE A 347 46.83 -15.29 3.89
N ASN A 348 47.79 -14.38 3.66
CA ASN A 348 48.56 -14.22 2.41
C ASN A 348 49.37 -12.91 2.38
N ARG A 349 50.66 -12.96 2.74
CA ARG A 349 51.77 -12.41 1.93
C ARG A 349 53.14 -12.66 2.57
N ASN A 350 54.07 -13.16 1.77
CA ASN A 350 55.49 -13.26 2.12
C ASN A 350 56.16 -11.88 2.02
N GLY A 351 57.01 -11.54 2.99
CA GLY A 351 57.83 -10.32 2.99
C GLY A 351 58.75 -10.28 4.22
N ALA A 352 60.02 -9.92 4.02
CA ALA A 352 61.09 -10.06 5.02
C ALA A 352 61.06 -8.96 6.12
N PRO A 353 61.72 -9.17 7.29
CA PRO A 353 61.66 -8.25 8.42
C PRO A 353 62.74 -7.17 8.36
N ASP A 354 62.44 -5.98 8.90
CA ASP A 354 63.47 -4.98 9.19
C ASP A 354 63.21 -4.27 10.53
N ASN A 355 64.29 -4.01 11.27
CA ASN A 355 64.26 -3.54 12.67
C ASN A 355 64.44 -2.02 12.78
N LYS A 356 63.65 -1.36 13.66
CA LYS A 356 64.18 -0.51 14.76
C LYS A 356 63.07 0.07 15.68
N PRO A 357 63.36 0.30 16.97
CA PRO A 357 62.41 0.87 17.93
C PRO A 357 62.57 2.40 18.12
N ASP A 358 61.67 2.94 18.96
CA ASP A 358 61.67 4.26 19.61
C ASP A 358 61.49 5.52 18.74
N ASN A 359 60.31 6.15 18.86
CA ASN A 359 60.25 7.37 19.69
C ASN A 359 58.85 7.70 20.24
N LYS A 360 58.81 8.48 21.31
CA LYS A 360 57.60 8.84 22.06
C LYS A 360 56.72 9.84 21.30
N SER A 361 55.44 9.51 21.09
CA SER A 361 54.37 10.51 20.90
C SER A 361 53.45 10.54 22.12
N VAL A 362 53.66 11.53 22.99
CA VAL A 362 52.75 11.83 24.10
C VAL A 362 51.54 12.57 23.52
N PHE A 363 50.55 11.83 23.02
CA PHE A 363 49.14 12.21 22.88
C PHE A 363 48.39 11.05 22.19
N ARG A 364 47.82 10.12 22.97
CA ARG A 364 46.85 9.14 22.46
C ARG A 364 45.44 9.45 22.97
N GLU A 365 44.56 9.69 21.99
CA GLU A 365 43.24 9.10 21.88
C GLU A 365 42.29 9.22 23.10
N SER A 366 41.30 10.11 23.00
CA SER A 366 39.98 9.92 23.62
C SER A 366 38.90 9.81 22.54
N ILE A 367 39.06 8.77 21.70
CA ILE A 367 38.03 8.34 20.74
C ILE A 367 36.87 7.70 21.55
N PRO A 368 35.58 7.90 21.20
CA PRO A 368 34.48 7.41 22.02
C PRO A 368 34.50 5.88 22.15
N GLU A 369 34.59 5.39 23.39
CA GLU A 369 34.51 3.97 23.69
C GLU A 369 33.21 3.39 23.15
N ALA A 370 33.33 2.30 22.39
CA ALA A 370 32.21 1.49 21.97
C ALA A 370 31.86 0.49 23.06
N TRP A 371 30.56 0.31 23.32
CA TRP A 371 30.06 -0.59 24.36
C TRP A 371 29.05 -1.56 23.76
N ILE A 372 29.03 -2.79 24.24
CA ILE A 372 28.01 -3.78 23.89
C ILE A 372 27.16 -4.04 25.14
N LEU A 373 25.85 -3.86 25.02
CA LEU A 373 24.88 -4.19 26.04
C LEU A 373 24.68 -5.72 26.04
N ARG A 374 24.84 -6.36 27.20
CA ARG A 374 24.64 -7.81 27.38
C ARG A 374 23.64 -8.09 28.49
N ALA A 375 22.84 -9.13 28.30
CA ALA A 375 22.11 -9.75 29.40
C ALA A 375 23.07 -10.62 30.21
N LYS A 376 22.95 -10.59 31.55
CA LYS A 376 23.71 -11.47 32.44
C LYS A 376 23.25 -12.92 32.26
N PRO A 377 24.15 -13.91 32.36
CA PRO A 377 23.79 -15.32 32.25
C PRO A 377 22.82 -15.73 33.37
N ARG A 378 21.89 -16.62 33.04
CA ARG A 378 20.90 -17.20 33.95
C ARG A 378 20.89 -18.71 33.80
N ASP A 379 20.83 -19.44 34.92
CA ASP A 379 20.74 -20.90 34.93
C ASP A 379 19.32 -21.44 34.63
N SER A 380 18.30 -20.58 34.71
CA SER A 380 16.92 -20.89 34.34
C SER A 380 16.16 -19.66 33.84
N GLU A 381 15.13 -19.87 33.02
CA GLU A 381 14.31 -18.81 32.44
C GLU A 381 12.83 -19.22 32.31
N VAL A 382 11.93 -18.22 32.26
CA VAL A 382 10.50 -18.45 32.01
C VAL A 382 10.15 -18.06 30.58
N LEU A 383 9.88 -19.08 29.76
CA LEU A 383 9.39 -18.93 28.39
C LEU A 383 7.91 -18.58 28.36
N LYS A 384 7.49 -17.87 27.31
CA LYS A 384 6.08 -17.68 26.94
C LYS A 384 5.80 -18.43 25.64
N ILE A 385 5.10 -19.55 25.75
CA ILE A 385 4.70 -20.36 24.60
C ILE A 385 3.29 -19.96 24.17
N TYR A 386 3.11 -19.55 22.93
CA TYR A 386 1.84 -19.03 22.42
C TYR A 386 1.04 -20.16 21.75
N PRO A 387 -0.10 -20.62 22.32
CA PRO A 387 -0.94 -21.66 21.73
C PRO A 387 -1.95 -21.08 20.73
N GLY A 388 -1.77 -19.85 20.25
CA GLY A 388 -2.79 -19.08 19.52
C GLY A 388 -3.31 -19.72 18.23
N TRP A 389 -2.58 -20.67 17.65
CA TRP A 389 -3.01 -21.44 16.47
C TRP A 389 -3.86 -22.69 16.80
N LEU A 390 -4.07 -22.97 18.10
CA LEU A 390 -4.87 -24.09 18.59
C LEU A 390 -6.31 -23.69 18.98
N LYS A 391 -6.69 -22.43 18.78
CA LYS A 391 -8.00 -21.83 19.15
C LYS A 391 -8.36 -21.97 20.65
N LEU A 392 -7.34 -22.08 21.52
CA LEU A 392 -7.50 -22.16 22.97
C LEU A 392 -7.56 -20.74 23.55
N GLY A 393 -8.46 -20.49 24.50
CA GLY A 393 -8.77 -19.16 25.06
C GLY A 393 -7.68 -18.52 25.93
N VAL A 394 -6.42 -18.97 25.82
CA VAL A 394 -5.27 -18.57 26.64
C VAL A 394 -4.25 -17.86 25.74
N ALA A 395 -3.77 -16.68 26.17
CA ALA A 395 -2.87 -15.86 25.35
C ALA A 395 -1.47 -16.49 25.18
N TYR A 396 -0.91 -17.03 26.25
CA TYR A 396 0.34 -17.81 26.28
C TYR A 396 0.39 -18.67 27.55
N ILE A 397 1.24 -19.67 27.55
CA ILE A 397 1.59 -20.49 28.72
C ILE A 397 3.02 -20.14 29.16
N SER A 398 3.26 -20.13 30.46
CA SER A 398 4.58 -19.89 31.04
C SER A 398 5.26 -21.19 31.44
N ILE A 399 6.43 -21.45 30.88
CA ILE A 399 7.22 -22.68 31.09
C ILE A 399 8.58 -22.30 31.64
N SER A 400 8.99 -22.91 32.76
CA SER A 400 10.35 -22.76 33.27
C SER A 400 11.30 -23.70 32.53
N VAL A 401 12.40 -23.18 31.99
CA VAL A 401 13.45 -23.96 31.32
C VAL A 401 14.78 -23.84 32.04
N SER A 402 15.59 -24.89 31.95
CA SER A 402 16.95 -24.99 32.48
C SER A 402 17.88 -25.66 31.47
N LYS A 403 19.14 -25.91 31.83
CA LYS A 403 20.16 -26.56 30.97
C LYS A 403 19.78 -27.97 30.46
N GLY A 404 18.79 -28.63 31.06
CA GLY A 404 18.27 -29.93 30.61
C GLY A 404 16.97 -29.86 29.79
N SER A 405 16.39 -28.68 29.58
CA SER A 405 15.08 -28.53 28.94
C SER A 405 15.18 -28.52 27.41
N THR A 406 14.90 -29.66 26.79
CA THR A 406 14.79 -29.79 25.32
C THR A 406 13.45 -29.25 24.79
N VAL A 407 13.39 -28.95 23.49
CA VAL A 407 12.13 -28.60 22.79
C VAL A 407 11.03 -29.64 23.04
N ASP A 408 11.33 -30.93 22.94
CA ASP A 408 10.34 -32.01 23.16
C ASP A 408 9.81 -31.99 24.61
N SER A 409 10.67 -31.73 25.61
CA SER A 409 10.25 -31.61 27.02
C SER A 409 9.32 -30.41 27.24
N VAL A 410 9.57 -29.29 26.57
CA VAL A 410 8.71 -28.09 26.62
C VAL A 410 7.36 -28.35 25.94
N VAL A 411 7.32 -29.05 24.81
CA VAL A 411 6.06 -29.44 24.16
C VAL A 411 5.22 -30.35 25.08
N GLN A 412 5.84 -31.33 25.74
CA GLN A 412 5.15 -32.22 26.69
C GLN A 412 4.54 -31.45 27.88
N GLU A 413 5.29 -30.52 28.47
CA GLU A 413 4.82 -29.69 29.59
C GLU A 413 3.66 -28.77 29.15
N VAL A 414 3.77 -28.13 27.98
CA VAL A 414 2.70 -27.27 27.43
C VAL A 414 1.43 -28.08 27.15
N LEU A 415 1.53 -29.29 26.61
CA LEU A 415 0.37 -30.17 26.40
C LEU A 415 -0.28 -30.58 27.73
N THR A 416 0.53 -30.83 28.77
CA THR A 416 0.05 -31.15 30.12
C THR A 416 -0.71 -29.97 30.74
N GLN A 417 -0.16 -28.75 30.68
CA GLN A 417 -0.84 -27.55 31.18
C GLN A 417 -2.10 -27.16 30.36
N LEU A 418 -2.23 -27.66 29.12
CA LEU A 418 -3.44 -27.53 28.30
C LEU A 418 -4.49 -28.64 28.54
N GLY A 419 -4.25 -29.59 29.45
CA GLY A 419 -5.13 -30.75 29.65
C GLY A 419 -5.17 -31.71 28.46
N LYS A 420 -4.14 -31.66 27.60
CA LYS A 420 -3.99 -32.45 26.36
C LYS A 420 -2.95 -33.57 26.50
N GLN A 421 -2.65 -34.03 27.72
CA GLN A 421 -1.61 -35.05 27.95
C GLN A 421 -1.81 -36.40 27.21
N ASN A 422 -3.03 -36.67 26.71
CA ASN A 422 -3.34 -37.87 25.93
C ASN A 422 -3.01 -37.74 24.42
N GLU A 423 -2.58 -36.56 23.95
CA GLU A 423 -2.19 -36.35 22.57
C GLU A 423 -0.69 -36.59 22.36
N SER A 424 -0.32 -37.29 21.28
CA SER A 424 1.09 -37.56 20.97
C SER A 424 1.88 -36.27 20.70
N PRO A 425 2.99 -36.00 21.42
CA PRO A 425 3.84 -34.81 21.20
C PRO A 425 4.38 -34.71 19.78
N SER A 426 4.57 -35.83 19.09
CA SER A 426 5.00 -35.87 17.69
C SER A 426 4.03 -35.20 16.71
N ARG A 427 2.76 -34.97 17.10
CA ARG A 427 1.79 -34.16 16.36
C ARG A 427 2.06 -32.66 16.47
N TYR A 428 3.01 -32.23 17.29
CA TYR A 428 3.28 -30.82 17.57
C TYR A 428 4.73 -30.45 17.23
N SER A 429 4.92 -29.16 16.99
CA SER A 429 6.22 -28.53 16.75
C SER A 429 6.26 -27.20 17.47
N LEU A 430 7.43 -26.89 18.03
CA LEU A 430 7.74 -25.55 18.50
C LEU A 430 8.31 -24.73 17.34
N VAL A 431 7.78 -23.53 17.15
CA VAL A 431 8.16 -22.65 16.04
C VAL A 431 8.67 -21.34 16.60
N GLU A 432 9.95 -21.06 16.37
CA GLU A 432 10.53 -19.73 16.55
C GLU A 432 10.00 -18.79 15.47
N VAL A 433 9.46 -17.65 15.89
CA VAL A 433 8.94 -16.60 15.01
C VAL A 433 9.59 -15.29 15.38
N PHE A 434 10.53 -14.84 14.53
CA PHE A 434 11.15 -13.53 14.65
C PHE A 434 10.26 -12.48 13.96
N MET A 435 9.79 -11.51 14.76
CA MET A 435 8.89 -10.43 14.35
C MET A 435 9.70 -9.21 13.89
N GLY A 436 10.42 -9.36 12.77
CA GLY A 436 11.07 -8.25 12.08
C GLY A 436 10.05 -7.33 11.41
N SER A 437 10.31 -6.02 11.38
CA SER A 437 9.34 -5.04 10.88
C SER A 437 9.12 -5.10 9.37
N LYS A 438 10.19 -5.36 8.57
CA LYS A 438 10.12 -5.61 7.12
C LYS A 438 9.79 -7.08 6.76
N GLN A 439 10.09 -8.05 7.63
CA GLN A 439 9.90 -9.49 7.38
C GLN A 439 9.60 -10.26 8.68
N VAL A 440 8.65 -11.20 8.64
CA VAL A 440 8.41 -12.17 9.72
C VAL A 440 9.01 -13.49 9.30
N GLN A 441 10.02 -13.96 10.03
CA GLN A 441 10.71 -15.23 9.75
C GLN A 441 10.17 -16.33 10.68
N ARG A 442 10.14 -17.58 10.21
CA ARG A 442 9.62 -18.73 10.97
C ARG A 442 10.54 -19.96 10.83
N GLN A 443 11.11 -20.41 11.94
CA GLN A 443 11.94 -21.60 12.02
C GLN A 443 11.24 -22.65 12.91
N VAL A 444 11.13 -23.88 12.41
CA VAL A 444 10.70 -25.02 13.24
C VAL A 444 11.93 -25.51 13.99
N LEU A 445 11.83 -25.64 15.31
CA LEU A 445 12.93 -26.08 16.16
C LEU A 445 12.98 -27.62 16.21
N SER A 446 14.18 -28.19 16.27
CA SER A 446 14.39 -29.63 16.43
C SER A 446 14.07 -30.06 17.87
N GLY A 447 13.44 -31.23 18.03
CA GLY A 447 13.00 -31.74 19.34
C GLY A 447 14.11 -31.87 20.40
N GLN A 448 15.35 -32.05 19.95
CA GLN A 448 16.54 -32.22 20.79
C GLN A 448 17.30 -30.93 21.08
N GLU A 449 16.91 -29.78 20.50
CA GLU A 449 17.54 -28.49 20.82
C GLU A 449 17.30 -28.11 22.29
N ILE A 450 18.36 -27.66 22.97
CA ILE A 450 18.29 -27.16 24.35
C ILE A 450 17.75 -25.73 24.32
N MET A 451 16.60 -25.52 24.96
CA MET A 451 15.90 -24.23 24.89
C MET A 451 16.67 -23.09 25.55
N LEU A 452 17.42 -23.36 26.62
CA LEU A 452 18.19 -22.31 27.30
C LEU A 452 19.34 -21.79 26.42
N ASP A 453 20.07 -22.68 25.76
CA ASP A 453 21.20 -22.34 24.89
C ASP A 453 20.71 -21.51 23.69
N LYS A 454 19.61 -21.94 23.06
CA LYS A 454 18.95 -21.21 21.97
C LYS A 454 18.55 -19.78 22.36
N LEU A 455 18.07 -19.56 23.59
CA LEU A 455 17.75 -18.21 24.10
C LEU A 455 19.00 -17.36 24.33
N GLN A 456 20.08 -17.98 24.81
CA GLN A 456 21.37 -17.30 25.00
C GLN A 456 21.99 -16.91 23.66
N GLU A 457 21.91 -17.75 22.62
CA GLU A 457 22.31 -17.43 21.25
C GLU A 457 21.56 -16.21 20.71
N ILE A 458 20.22 -16.19 20.82
CA ILE A 458 19.38 -15.06 20.36
C ILE A 458 19.80 -13.77 21.07
N ARG A 459 19.99 -13.79 22.39
CA ARG A 459 20.42 -12.61 23.17
C ARG A 459 21.84 -12.16 22.84
N LYS A 460 22.75 -13.10 22.55
CA LYS A 460 24.12 -12.80 22.15
C LYS A 460 24.15 -12.13 20.78
N ALA A 461 23.32 -12.59 19.84
CA ALA A 461 23.15 -11.98 18.52
C ALA A 461 22.52 -10.58 18.60
N SER A 462 21.38 -10.42 19.30
CA SER A 462 20.72 -9.13 19.55
C SER A 462 19.70 -9.21 20.69
N LEU A 463 19.84 -8.34 21.69
CA LEU A 463 18.86 -8.18 22.77
C LEU A 463 17.52 -7.63 22.27
N ARG A 464 17.52 -6.80 21.22
CA ARG A 464 16.29 -6.36 20.54
C ARG A 464 15.59 -7.54 19.84
N GLN A 465 16.35 -8.43 19.20
CA GLN A 465 15.81 -9.63 18.56
C GLN A 465 15.10 -10.53 19.59
N MET A 466 15.65 -10.69 20.80
CA MET A 466 15.00 -11.42 21.89
C MET A 466 13.59 -10.86 22.22
N ASN A 467 13.41 -9.54 22.32
CA ASN A 467 12.09 -8.92 22.53
C ASN A 467 11.15 -9.02 21.30
N GLN A 468 11.70 -9.33 20.12
CA GLN A 468 10.97 -9.53 18.86
C GLN A 468 10.75 -11.01 18.51
N THR A 469 11.34 -11.95 19.23
CA THR A 469 11.18 -13.39 19.01
C THR A 469 10.05 -13.95 19.88
N ARG A 470 9.29 -14.90 19.32
CA ARG A 470 8.26 -15.66 20.03
C ARG A 470 8.33 -17.14 19.70
N LEU A 471 7.88 -17.96 20.63
CA LEU A 471 7.75 -19.40 20.47
C LEU A 471 6.26 -19.76 20.38
N TYR A 472 5.84 -20.28 19.23
CA TYR A 472 4.48 -20.75 19.00
C TYR A 472 4.43 -22.27 19.00
N MET A 473 3.43 -22.86 19.65
CA MET A 473 3.14 -24.28 19.49
C MET A 473 2.19 -24.47 18.31
N MET A 474 2.58 -25.31 17.35
CA MET A 474 1.83 -25.58 16.13
C MET A 474 1.58 -27.08 15.96
N GLU A 475 0.39 -27.45 15.50
CA GLU A 475 0.12 -28.82 15.06
C GLU A 475 0.85 -29.08 13.73
N ARG A 476 1.63 -30.18 13.67
CA ARG A 476 2.20 -30.71 12.43
C ARG A 476 1.08 -31.24 11.54
N ARG A 477 0.64 -30.40 10.62
CA ARG A 477 -0.22 -30.80 9.50
C ARG A 477 0.65 -31.04 8.28
N ASN A 478 0.40 -32.14 7.57
CA ASN A 478 0.91 -32.32 6.21
C ASN A 478 0.17 -31.35 5.27
N SER A 479 0.51 -30.06 5.34
CA SER A 479 0.05 -29.08 4.38
C SER A 479 0.73 -29.35 3.05
N VAL A 480 -0.05 -29.75 2.04
CA VAL A 480 0.42 -29.72 0.65
C VAL A 480 0.85 -28.29 0.35
N VAL A 481 2.13 -28.10 0.05
CA VAL A 481 2.64 -26.81 -0.40
C VAL A 481 2.11 -26.61 -1.81
N GLN A 482 1.52 -25.44 -2.07
CA GLN A 482 0.99 -25.09 -3.38
C GLN A 482 1.14 -23.57 -3.52
N VAL A 483 2.19 -23.15 -4.22
CA VAL A 483 2.45 -21.75 -4.55
C VAL A 483 2.00 -21.49 -5.97
N THR A 484 1.13 -20.50 -6.17
CA THR A 484 0.70 -20.08 -7.51
C THR A 484 1.55 -18.91 -7.99
N LEU A 485 2.30 -19.12 -9.08
CA LEU A 485 3.01 -18.06 -9.80
C LEU A 485 2.38 -17.85 -11.17
N LEU A 486 2.21 -16.59 -11.57
CA LEU A 486 1.94 -16.23 -12.95
C LEU A 486 3.25 -15.73 -13.57
N VAL A 487 3.68 -16.40 -14.65
CA VAL A 487 4.86 -16.04 -15.44
C VAL A 487 4.38 -15.55 -16.80
N GLY A 488 4.87 -14.40 -17.24
CA GLY A 488 4.55 -13.85 -18.55
C GLY A 488 5.69 -13.06 -19.16
N GLY A 489 5.46 -12.51 -20.36
CA GLY A 489 6.53 -11.99 -21.23
C GLY A 489 7.09 -13.06 -22.17
N LEU A 490 6.49 -14.25 -22.18
CA LEU A 490 6.80 -15.35 -23.10
C LEU A 490 6.31 -14.98 -24.53
N PRO A 491 6.76 -15.68 -25.58
CA PRO A 491 6.18 -15.55 -26.91
C PRO A 491 4.68 -15.87 -26.90
N ALA A 492 3.90 -15.19 -27.72
CA ALA A 492 2.46 -15.41 -27.83
C ALA A 492 2.12 -16.54 -28.82
N GLN A 493 0.92 -17.10 -28.71
CA GLN A 493 0.36 -18.14 -29.58
C GLN A 493 1.10 -19.48 -29.61
N LEU A 494 1.79 -19.83 -28.52
CA LEU A 494 2.38 -21.18 -28.33
C LEU A 494 1.42 -22.15 -27.64
N SER A 495 1.65 -23.45 -27.84
CA SER A 495 1.01 -24.56 -27.14
C SER A 495 1.46 -24.67 -25.67
N LYS A 496 0.79 -25.53 -24.89
CA LYS A 496 1.14 -25.77 -23.48
C LYS A 496 2.51 -26.44 -23.36
N GLU A 497 2.81 -27.31 -24.31
CA GLU A 497 4.02 -28.13 -24.42
C GLU A 497 5.22 -27.23 -24.73
N GLU A 498 5.13 -26.37 -25.74
CA GLU A 498 6.17 -25.37 -26.05
C GLU A 498 6.44 -24.41 -24.89
N TYR A 499 5.40 -24.01 -24.14
CA TYR A 499 5.61 -23.23 -22.90
C TYR A 499 6.29 -24.04 -21.80
N ALA A 500 6.03 -25.35 -21.68
CA ALA A 500 6.73 -26.21 -20.72
C ALA A 500 8.21 -26.34 -21.06
N ASP A 501 8.53 -26.49 -22.35
CA ASP A 501 9.91 -26.54 -22.85
C ASP A 501 10.65 -25.23 -22.56
N LEU A 502 10.06 -24.06 -22.84
CA LEU A 502 10.66 -22.75 -22.51
C LEU A 502 10.91 -22.56 -21.01
N LEU A 503 10.02 -23.05 -20.15
CA LEU A 503 10.20 -23.00 -18.68
C LEU A 503 11.30 -23.96 -18.22
N GLN A 504 11.46 -25.11 -18.88
CA GLN A 504 12.52 -26.06 -18.58
C GLN A 504 13.88 -25.55 -19.07
N GLU A 505 13.96 -24.99 -20.29
CA GLU A 505 15.18 -24.45 -20.88
C GLU A 505 15.68 -23.20 -20.13
N HIS A 506 14.85 -22.17 -20.02
CA HIS A 506 15.29 -20.87 -19.49
C HIS A 506 15.19 -20.75 -17.97
N LEU A 507 14.24 -21.43 -17.34
CA LEU A 507 14.04 -21.36 -15.88
C LEU A 507 14.43 -22.63 -15.13
N ALA A 508 14.96 -23.66 -15.81
CA ALA A 508 15.31 -24.96 -15.22
C ALA A 508 14.17 -25.58 -14.38
N ALA A 509 12.91 -25.36 -14.78
CA ALA A 509 11.74 -25.73 -14.00
C ALA A 509 11.62 -27.25 -13.82
N LYS A 510 11.52 -27.71 -12.57
CA LYS A 510 11.42 -29.15 -12.25
C LYS A 510 10.01 -29.67 -12.50
N SER A 511 9.82 -30.47 -13.54
CA SER A 511 8.53 -31.04 -13.96
C SER A 511 7.76 -31.80 -12.87
N HIS A 512 8.45 -32.44 -11.92
CA HIS A 512 7.81 -33.12 -10.78
C HIS A 512 7.38 -32.18 -9.64
N LEU A 513 7.77 -30.90 -9.68
CA LEU A 513 7.39 -29.88 -8.69
C LEU A 513 6.51 -28.76 -9.27
N VAL A 514 6.50 -28.58 -10.60
CA VAL A 514 5.88 -27.45 -11.30
C VAL A 514 4.83 -27.95 -12.28
N THR A 515 3.58 -27.51 -12.13
CA THR A 515 2.47 -27.85 -13.03
C THR A 515 1.89 -26.59 -13.67
N ILE A 516 1.84 -26.54 -15.01
CA ILE A 516 1.11 -25.48 -15.74
C ILE A 516 -0.40 -25.78 -15.63
N THR A 517 -1.13 -24.92 -14.91
CA THR A 517 -2.59 -25.05 -14.73
C THR A 517 -3.39 -24.19 -15.70
N HIS A 518 -2.87 -23.03 -16.10
CA HIS A 518 -3.53 -22.14 -17.07
C HIS A 518 -2.53 -21.62 -18.10
N VAL A 519 -3.00 -21.46 -19.34
CA VAL A 519 -2.25 -20.86 -20.46
C VAL A 519 -3.08 -19.71 -21.03
N TYR A 520 -2.41 -18.59 -21.30
CA TYR A 520 -2.96 -17.39 -21.92
C TYR A 520 -2.11 -17.06 -23.16
N THR A 521 -2.42 -17.73 -24.26
CA THR A 521 -1.61 -17.73 -25.49
C THR A 521 -1.50 -16.34 -26.12
N GLY A 522 -2.58 -15.56 -26.20
CA GLY A 522 -2.55 -14.20 -26.75
C GLY A 522 -1.75 -13.22 -25.89
N GLN A 523 -1.70 -13.44 -24.57
CA GLN A 523 -0.93 -12.64 -23.62
C GLN A 523 0.52 -13.12 -23.41
N GLY A 524 0.94 -14.26 -23.98
CA GLY A 524 2.28 -14.82 -23.74
C GLY A 524 2.55 -15.11 -22.26
N ALA A 525 1.59 -15.77 -21.59
CA ALA A 525 1.65 -16.00 -20.15
C ALA A 525 1.07 -17.35 -19.71
N VAL A 526 1.60 -17.88 -18.62
CA VAL A 526 1.23 -19.16 -18.00
C VAL A 526 1.10 -19.03 -16.49
N VAL A 527 0.33 -19.93 -15.90
CA VAL A 527 0.16 -20.01 -14.44
C VAL A 527 0.64 -21.36 -13.96
N LEU A 528 1.56 -21.30 -13.00
CA LEU A 528 2.27 -22.42 -12.42
C LEU A 528 1.74 -22.68 -11.02
N GLU A 529 1.42 -23.92 -10.70
CA GLU A 529 1.31 -24.39 -9.33
C GLU A 529 2.56 -25.18 -8.97
N ILE A 530 3.16 -24.80 -7.84
CA ILE A 530 4.49 -25.28 -7.44
C ILE A 530 4.41 -25.92 -6.06
N SER A 531 4.80 -27.19 -5.96
CA SER A 531 4.68 -28.01 -4.74
C SER A 531 5.82 -27.85 -3.74
N CYS A 532 6.72 -26.88 -3.97
CA CYS A 532 7.90 -26.64 -3.15
C CYS A 532 8.21 -25.14 -3.04
N PHE A 533 8.41 -24.64 -1.81
CA PHE A 533 8.65 -23.21 -1.57
C PHE A 533 9.97 -22.71 -2.18
N SER A 534 11.06 -23.47 -2.08
CA SER A 534 12.36 -23.07 -2.62
C SER A 534 12.40 -23.09 -4.15
N GLU A 535 11.69 -24.03 -4.78
CA GLU A 535 11.54 -24.05 -6.24
C GLU A 535 10.71 -22.87 -6.74
N ALA A 536 9.63 -22.51 -6.02
CA ALA A 536 8.82 -21.34 -6.35
C ALA A 536 9.61 -20.03 -6.20
N GLU A 537 10.36 -19.87 -5.11
CA GLU A 537 11.23 -18.72 -4.89
C GLU A 537 12.32 -18.62 -5.97
N ARG A 538 12.97 -19.74 -6.31
CA ARG A 538 13.99 -19.83 -7.37
C ARG A 538 13.43 -19.40 -8.73
N ILE A 539 12.27 -19.93 -9.13
CA ILE A 539 11.61 -19.57 -10.40
C ILE A 539 11.17 -18.11 -10.39
N TYR A 540 10.64 -17.62 -9.27
CA TYR A 540 10.22 -16.22 -9.13
C TYR A 540 11.38 -15.22 -9.29
N MET A 541 12.53 -15.51 -8.69
CA MET A 541 13.72 -14.65 -8.81
C MET A 541 14.32 -14.76 -10.21
N LEU A 542 14.63 -15.98 -10.67
CA LEU A 542 15.26 -16.22 -11.98
C LEU A 542 14.46 -15.62 -13.14
N ALA A 543 13.12 -15.70 -13.10
CA ALA A 543 12.27 -15.10 -14.13
C ALA A 543 12.43 -13.58 -14.24
N LYS A 544 12.66 -12.84 -13.15
CA LYS A 544 12.86 -11.38 -13.22
C LYS A 544 14.13 -10.99 -13.97
N ASP A 545 15.15 -11.84 -13.91
CA ASP A 545 16.46 -11.61 -14.51
C ASP A 545 16.61 -12.30 -15.89
N THR A 546 15.53 -12.90 -16.40
CA THR A 546 15.49 -13.64 -17.67
C THR A 546 14.73 -12.86 -18.75
N ALA A 547 15.22 -12.91 -19.98
CA ALA A 547 14.52 -12.41 -21.16
C ALA A 547 14.47 -13.48 -22.26
N ILE A 548 13.33 -13.60 -22.94
CA ILE A 548 13.12 -14.51 -24.08
C ILE A 548 12.74 -13.68 -25.29
N SER A 549 13.38 -13.92 -26.44
CA SER A 549 13.19 -13.15 -27.67
C SER A 549 13.29 -11.62 -27.48
N GLY A 550 14.20 -11.17 -26.60
CA GLY A 550 14.38 -9.76 -26.26
C GLY A 550 13.33 -9.16 -25.33
N LYS A 551 12.33 -9.92 -24.87
CA LYS A 551 11.32 -9.47 -23.91
C LYS A 551 11.67 -9.97 -22.50
N PRO A 552 11.79 -9.09 -21.49
CA PRO A 552 12.01 -9.52 -20.11
C PRO A 552 10.76 -10.25 -19.60
N LEU A 553 10.98 -11.36 -18.90
CA LEU A 553 9.90 -12.07 -18.24
C LEU A 553 9.48 -11.32 -16.97
N TYR A 554 8.24 -11.55 -16.53
CA TYR A 554 7.76 -11.13 -15.23
C TYR A 554 7.17 -12.32 -14.50
N SER A 555 7.40 -12.40 -13.18
CA SER A 555 6.81 -13.41 -12.31
C SER A 555 6.10 -12.73 -11.14
N LEU A 556 4.88 -13.19 -10.86
CA LEU A 556 4.00 -12.60 -9.85
C LEU A 556 3.41 -13.69 -8.97
N VAL A 557 3.46 -13.47 -7.65
CA VAL A 557 2.77 -14.31 -6.67
C VAL A 557 1.27 -14.00 -6.71
N ILE A 558 0.46 -15.01 -7.00
CA ILE A 558 -1.01 -14.91 -7.13
C ILE A 558 -1.68 -15.57 -5.91
N PRO A 559 -2.63 -14.88 -5.25
CA PRO A 559 -3.45 -15.49 -4.20
C PRO A 559 -4.64 -16.26 -4.78
N GLU A 560 -5.14 -17.23 -4.03
CA GLU A 560 -6.43 -17.87 -4.30
C GLU A 560 -7.55 -17.05 -3.63
N ILE A 561 -8.60 -16.71 -4.38
CA ILE A 561 -9.85 -16.20 -3.81
C ILE A 561 -10.76 -17.38 -3.52
N MET A 562 -11.03 -17.64 -2.24
CA MET A 562 -11.96 -18.66 -1.78
C MET A 562 -13.41 -18.22 -2.04
N HIS A 563 -13.82 -18.20 -3.31
CA HIS A 563 -15.09 -17.63 -3.77
C HIS A 563 -16.32 -18.19 -3.02
N LYS A 564 -16.27 -19.45 -2.58
CA LYS A 564 -17.34 -20.11 -1.77
C LYS A 564 -17.50 -19.56 -0.34
N LYS A 565 -16.50 -18.84 0.19
CA LYS A 565 -16.53 -18.17 1.50
C LYS A 565 -16.99 -16.71 1.42
N LEU A 566 -17.16 -16.15 0.22
CA LEU A 566 -17.57 -14.76 0.04
C LEU A 566 -18.97 -14.49 0.63
N PRO A 567 -19.19 -13.35 1.30
CA PRO A 567 -20.51 -12.98 1.82
C PRO A 567 -21.57 -12.90 0.71
N ARG A 568 -22.78 -13.39 0.97
CA ARG A 568 -23.89 -13.30 0.02
C ARG A 568 -24.14 -11.84 -0.38
N GLY A 569 -24.18 -11.57 -1.68
CA GLY A 569 -24.40 -10.23 -2.23
C GLY A 569 -23.20 -9.28 -2.16
N CYS A 570 -22.00 -9.75 -1.78
CA CYS A 570 -20.79 -8.94 -1.98
C CYS A 570 -20.48 -8.82 -3.48
N CYS A 571 -19.88 -7.70 -3.88
CA CYS A 571 -19.40 -7.46 -5.23
C CYS A 571 -18.00 -6.83 -5.12
N PRO A 572 -16.95 -7.65 -4.88
CA PRO A 572 -15.61 -7.12 -4.64
C PRO A 572 -15.13 -6.28 -5.81
N LEU A 573 -14.40 -5.19 -5.54
CA LEU A 573 -13.83 -4.36 -6.58
C LEU A 573 -12.44 -4.89 -6.99
N LEU A 574 -12.21 -5.08 -8.29
CA LEU A 574 -10.88 -5.26 -8.87
C LEU A 574 -10.39 -3.89 -9.38
N VAL A 575 -9.23 -3.43 -8.91
CA VAL A 575 -8.70 -2.10 -9.23
C VAL A 575 -7.43 -2.23 -10.06
N PHE A 576 -7.44 -1.63 -11.24
CA PHE A 576 -6.27 -1.46 -12.09
C PHE A 576 -5.78 -0.01 -12.02
N VAL A 577 -4.48 0.19 -11.80
CA VAL A 577 -3.88 1.53 -11.75
C VAL A 577 -2.68 1.61 -12.69
N ASN A 578 -2.68 2.59 -13.59
CA ASN A 578 -1.50 2.98 -14.34
C ASN A 578 -0.74 4.06 -13.53
N PRO A 579 0.39 3.75 -12.86
CA PRO A 579 1.06 4.68 -11.97
C PRO A 579 1.72 5.85 -12.71
N LYS A 580 2.02 5.69 -14.01
CA LYS A 580 2.60 6.72 -14.88
C LYS A 580 1.56 7.77 -15.31
N SER A 581 0.26 7.46 -15.26
CA SER A 581 -0.81 8.39 -15.66
C SER A 581 -1.00 9.57 -14.71
N GLY A 582 -1.51 10.67 -15.26
CA GLY A 582 -1.95 11.86 -14.50
C GLY A 582 -0.83 12.74 -13.94
N GLY A 583 0.41 12.59 -14.42
CA GLY A 583 1.57 13.28 -13.85
C GLY A 583 1.93 12.72 -12.48
N LEU A 584 2.19 11.40 -12.42
CA LEU A 584 2.46 10.61 -11.21
C LEU A 584 1.29 10.50 -10.20
N LYS A 585 0.16 11.16 -10.42
CA LYS A 585 -1.07 10.99 -9.61
C LYS A 585 -1.56 9.54 -9.54
N GLY A 586 -1.31 8.73 -10.59
CA GLY A 586 -1.60 7.30 -10.56
C GLY A 586 -0.90 6.57 -9.39
N ARG A 587 0.35 6.95 -9.07
CA ARG A 587 1.08 6.37 -7.93
C ARG A 587 0.48 6.75 -6.57
N GLU A 588 -0.07 7.97 -6.43
CA GLU A 588 -0.79 8.37 -5.21
C GLU A 588 -2.12 7.62 -5.04
N ILE A 589 -2.85 7.40 -6.14
CA ILE A 589 -4.08 6.60 -6.17
C ILE A 589 -3.79 5.14 -5.81
N LEU A 590 -2.74 4.55 -6.38
CA LEU A 590 -2.29 3.18 -6.08
C LEU A 590 -2.08 2.97 -4.58
N TYR A 591 -1.32 3.87 -3.93
CA TYR A 591 -1.09 3.83 -2.49
C TYR A 591 -2.37 4.01 -1.68
N SER A 592 -3.25 4.93 -2.11
CA SER A 592 -4.52 5.18 -1.43
C SER A 592 -5.46 3.98 -1.48
N PHE A 593 -5.52 3.24 -2.60
CA PHE A 593 -6.35 2.05 -2.72
C PHE A 593 -5.74 0.80 -2.09
N ARG A 594 -4.40 0.61 -2.11
CA ARG A 594 -3.74 -0.45 -1.32
C ARG A 594 -4.03 -0.33 0.18
N LYS A 595 -4.26 0.89 0.67
CA LYS A 595 -4.75 1.16 2.04
C LYS A 595 -6.27 0.95 2.18
N LEU A 596 -7.10 1.54 1.32
CA LEU A 596 -8.56 1.53 1.52
C LEU A 596 -9.24 0.18 1.22
N LEU A 597 -8.64 -0.63 0.35
CA LEU A 597 -9.11 -1.98 -0.03
C LEU A 597 -8.10 -3.04 0.42
N ASN A 598 -8.41 -4.31 0.23
CA ASN A 598 -7.42 -5.39 0.40
C ASN A 598 -6.36 -5.27 -0.72
N PRO A 599 -5.04 -5.30 -0.46
CA PRO A 599 -4.03 -5.12 -1.51
C PRO A 599 -4.03 -6.22 -2.58
N HIS A 600 -4.69 -7.35 -2.31
CA HIS A 600 -4.95 -8.41 -3.31
C HIS A 600 -6.01 -8.03 -4.36
N GLN A 601 -6.64 -6.87 -4.22
CA GLN A 601 -7.58 -6.30 -5.19
C GLN A 601 -6.97 -5.23 -6.09
N VAL A 602 -5.75 -4.76 -5.78
CA VAL A 602 -5.18 -3.55 -6.38
C VAL A 602 -3.94 -3.92 -7.18
N PHE A 603 -4.05 -3.81 -8.50
CA PHE A 603 -3.04 -4.23 -9.47
C PHE A 603 -2.44 -3.02 -10.19
N GLU A 604 -1.12 -3.00 -10.26
CA GLU A 604 -0.35 -2.00 -10.98
C GLU A 604 -0.14 -2.48 -12.41
N LEU A 605 -0.67 -1.74 -13.40
CA LEU A 605 -0.68 -2.19 -14.80
C LEU A 605 0.72 -2.27 -15.43
N THR A 606 1.71 -1.58 -14.88
CA THR A 606 3.12 -1.71 -15.28
C THR A 606 3.77 -3.03 -14.85
N SER A 607 3.10 -3.85 -14.04
CA SER A 607 3.58 -5.15 -13.56
C SER A 607 2.73 -6.29 -14.15
N GLY A 608 2.94 -6.59 -15.44
CA GLY A 608 2.25 -7.68 -16.13
C GLY A 608 0.86 -7.36 -16.67
N GLY A 609 0.45 -6.07 -16.69
CA GLY A 609 -0.81 -5.64 -17.31
C GLY A 609 -2.08 -6.05 -16.54
N PRO A 610 -3.24 -6.13 -17.23
CA PRO A 610 -4.52 -6.49 -16.61
C PRO A 610 -4.64 -7.98 -16.22
N LEU A 611 -3.94 -8.87 -16.95
CA LEU A 611 -4.11 -10.32 -16.83
C LEU A 611 -3.98 -10.86 -15.38
N PRO A 612 -2.98 -10.46 -14.56
CA PRO A 612 -2.86 -10.97 -13.19
C PRO A 612 -4.08 -10.69 -12.31
N GLY A 613 -4.72 -9.53 -12.50
CA GLY A 613 -5.95 -9.17 -11.77
C GLY A 613 -7.14 -10.01 -12.22
N LEU A 614 -7.34 -10.13 -13.54
CA LEU A 614 -8.41 -10.94 -14.12
C LEU A 614 -8.28 -12.43 -13.76
N HIS A 615 -7.05 -12.97 -13.81
CA HIS A 615 -6.76 -14.34 -13.41
C HIS A 615 -6.99 -14.57 -11.90
N THR A 616 -6.63 -13.61 -11.04
CA THR A 616 -6.89 -13.68 -9.59
C THR A 616 -8.39 -13.73 -9.29
N PHE A 617 -9.20 -12.99 -10.06
CA PHE A 617 -10.66 -12.90 -9.90
C PHE A 617 -11.46 -13.94 -10.72
N ARG A 618 -10.80 -14.87 -11.43
CA ARG A 618 -11.45 -15.74 -12.43
C ARG A 618 -12.61 -16.57 -11.90
N GLU A 619 -12.58 -16.99 -10.64
CA GLU A 619 -13.65 -17.79 -10.01
C GLU A 619 -14.68 -16.94 -9.25
N VAL A 620 -14.50 -15.62 -9.18
CA VAL A 620 -15.42 -14.72 -8.47
C VAL A 620 -16.67 -14.52 -9.34
N PRO A 621 -17.86 -14.96 -8.89
CA PRO A 621 -19.06 -14.97 -9.74
C PRO A 621 -19.58 -13.56 -10.05
N HIS A 622 -19.37 -12.60 -9.15
CA HIS A 622 -19.80 -11.21 -9.31
C HIS A 622 -18.72 -10.26 -8.75
N PHE A 623 -18.17 -9.40 -9.61
CA PHE A 623 -17.22 -8.35 -9.24
C PHE A 623 -17.35 -7.14 -10.18
N ARG A 624 -16.84 -5.99 -9.75
CA ARG A 624 -16.73 -4.76 -10.56
C ARG A 624 -15.27 -4.42 -10.81
N ILE A 625 -14.97 -3.69 -11.87
CA ILE A 625 -13.61 -3.21 -12.19
C ILE A 625 -13.56 -1.68 -12.03
N LEU A 626 -12.43 -1.16 -11.54
CA LEU A 626 -12.10 0.26 -11.56
C LEU A 626 -10.75 0.49 -12.24
N VAL A 627 -10.73 1.19 -13.36
CA VAL A 627 -9.52 1.50 -14.13
C VAL A 627 -9.08 2.93 -13.87
N CYS A 628 -7.86 3.12 -13.37
CA CYS A 628 -7.28 4.43 -13.07
C CYS A 628 -6.22 4.75 -14.13
N GLY A 629 -6.59 5.54 -15.14
CA GLY A 629 -5.80 5.77 -16.35
C GLY A 629 -6.44 6.75 -17.32
N GLY A 630 -5.89 6.86 -18.54
CA GLY A 630 -6.55 7.53 -19.66
C GLY A 630 -7.36 6.55 -20.51
N ASP A 631 -7.99 7.02 -21.59
CA ASP A 631 -8.85 6.24 -22.47
C ASP A 631 -8.14 4.97 -23.00
N GLY A 632 -6.92 5.08 -23.54
CA GLY A 632 -6.12 3.91 -23.97
C GLY A 632 -5.77 2.92 -22.84
N THR A 633 -5.74 3.34 -21.57
CA THR A 633 -5.61 2.41 -20.43
C THR A 633 -6.89 1.61 -20.20
N VAL A 634 -8.06 2.22 -20.44
CA VAL A 634 -9.36 1.54 -20.41
C VAL A 634 -9.49 0.58 -21.59
N GLY A 635 -9.10 1.01 -22.79
CA GLY A 635 -9.02 0.17 -23.99
C GLY A 635 -8.14 -1.07 -23.80
N TRP A 636 -6.96 -0.93 -23.18
CA TRP A 636 -6.10 -2.08 -22.86
C TRP A 636 -6.78 -3.08 -21.90
N VAL A 637 -7.43 -2.61 -20.84
CA VAL A 637 -8.16 -3.48 -19.91
C VAL A 637 -9.34 -4.18 -20.62
N LEU A 638 -10.08 -3.46 -21.46
CA LEU A 638 -11.18 -4.01 -22.27
C LEU A 638 -10.69 -5.06 -23.28
N GLY A 639 -9.53 -4.86 -23.90
CA GLY A 639 -8.93 -5.81 -24.83
C GLY A 639 -8.54 -7.13 -24.16
N VAL A 640 -7.82 -7.06 -23.03
CA VAL A 640 -7.43 -8.28 -22.29
C VAL A 640 -8.65 -8.96 -21.65
N LEU A 641 -9.65 -8.21 -21.18
CA LEU A 641 -10.91 -8.77 -20.68
C LEU A 641 -11.63 -9.55 -21.78
N GLU A 642 -11.72 -9.01 -23.00
CA GLU A 642 -12.37 -9.68 -24.14
C GLU A 642 -11.65 -10.99 -24.53
N GLU A 643 -10.32 -11.04 -24.47
CA GLU A 643 -9.56 -12.28 -24.71
C GLU A 643 -9.88 -13.35 -23.65
N VAL A 644 -9.95 -12.97 -22.37
CA VAL A 644 -10.03 -13.94 -21.26
C VAL A 644 -11.44 -14.19 -20.71
N ARG A 645 -12.47 -13.45 -21.15
CA ARG A 645 -13.87 -13.53 -20.67
C ARG A 645 -14.43 -14.95 -20.54
N HIS A 646 -14.08 -15.83 -21.48
CA HIS A 646 -14.55 -17.22 -21.52
C HIS A 646 -13.91 -18.10 -20.44
N LYS A 647 -12.87 -17.61 -19.75
CA LYS A 647 -12.19 -18.24 -18.61
C LYS A 647 -12.62 -17.62 -17.27
N LEU A 648 -13.60 -16.70 -17.25
CA LEU A 648 -14.09 -16.01 -16.05
C LEU A 648 -15.50 -16.48 -15.68
N ALA A 649 -15.75 -16.70 -14.38
CA ALA A 649 -17.08 -16.94 -13.83
C ALA A 649 -18.00 -15.71 -13.94
N CYS A 650 -17.41 -14.51 -13.96
CA CYS A 650 -18.07 -13.25 -14.30
C CYS A 650 -17.52 -12.76 -15.66
N PRO A 651 -18.19 -13.03 -16.79
CA PRO A 651 -17.69 -12.66 -18.11
C PRO A 651 -17.90 -11.18 -18.46
N GLU A 652 -18.84 -10.49 -17.79
CA GLU A 652 -19.21 -9.09 -18.04
C GLU A 652 -19.14 -8.22 -16.76
N PRO A 653 -17.97 -8.11 -16.08
CA PRO A 653 -17.86 -7.26 -14.90
C PRO A 653 -17.97 -5.76 -15.29
N ALA A 654 -18.80 -4.99 -14.57
CA ALA A 654 -19.00 -3.58 -14.90
C ALA A 654 -17.77 -2.71 -14.55
N ILE A 655 -17.37 -1.82 -15.47
CA ILE A 655 -16.10 -1.08 -15.41
C ILE A 655 -16.30 0.43 -15.14
N GLY A 656 -15.76 0.93 -14.02
CA GLY A 656 -15.64 2.36 -13.71
C GLY A 656 -14.27 2.93 -14.06
N ILE A 657 -14.18 4.26 -14.16
CA ILE A 657 -12.96 4.97 -14.59
C ILE A 657 -12.58 6.06 -13.59
N ILE A 658 -11.30 6.11 -13.17
CA ILE A 658 -10.68 7.34 -12.64
C ILE A 658 -9.90 8.01 -13.77
N PRO A 659 -10.37 9.15 -14.30
CA PRO A 659 -9.74 9.79 -15.45
C PRO A 659 -8.39 10.44 -15.08
N LEU A 660 -7.30 9.76 -15.41
CA LEU A 660 -5.92 10.22 -15.23
C LEU A 660 -5.24 10.65 -16.55
N GLY A 661 -5.92 10.52 -17.71
CA GLY A 661 -5.42 10.94 -19.01
C GLY A 661 -5.55 12.44 -19.30
N THR A 662 -5.28 12.83 -20.55
CA THR A 662 -5.42 14.22 -21.04
C THR A 662 -6.79 14.48 -21.69
N GLY A 663 -7.30 13.53 -22.49
CA GLY A 663 -8.62 13.58 -23.14
C GLY A 663 -9.75 13.28 -22.16
N ASN A 664 -9.82 12.02 -21.73
CA ASN A 664 -10.81 11.43 -20.81
C ASN A 664 -12.24 11.51 -21.34
N ASP A 665 -12.41 11.35 -22.64
CA ASP A 665 -13.69 11.50 -23.35
C ASP A 665 -14.73 10.48 -22.87
N LEU A 666 -14.35 9.21 -22.73
CA LEU A 666 -15.24 8.18 -22.18
C LEU A 666 -15.65 8.47 -20.73
N ALA A 667 -14.71 8.94 -19.93
CA ALA A 667 -14.96 9.29 -18.52
C ALA A 667 -15.88 10.52 -18.36
N ARG A 668 -15.91 11.44 -19.34
CA ARG A 668 -16.86 12.56 -19.37
C ARG A 668 -18.27 12.08 -19.66
N VAL A 669 -18.45 11.22 -20.66
CA VAL A 669 -19.75 10.61 -21.00
C VAL A 669 -20.30 9.79 -19.83
N LEU A 670 -19.43 9.02 -19.16
CA LEU A 670 -19.74 8.27 -17.94
C LEU A 670 -19.80 9.12 -16.65
N ARG A 671 -19.69 10.46 -16.76
CA ARG A 671 -19.81 11.44 -15.65
C ARG A 671 -18.75 11.36 -14.55
N TRP A 672 -17.66 10.62 -14.75
CA TRP A 672 -16.47 10.66 -13.90
C TRP A 672 -15.67 11.95 -14.06
N GLY A 673 -15.84 12.65 -15.20
CA GLY A 673 -15.41 14.03 -15.41
C GLY A 673 -14.11 14.17 -16.21
N ALA A 674 -13.67 15.43 -16.37
CA ALA A 674 -12.54 15.81 -17.23
C ALA A 674 -11.16 15.31 -16.77
N GLY A 675 -11.04 14.84 -15.52
CA GLY A 675 -9.86 14.20 -14.99
C GLY A 675 -9.48 14.63 -13.57
N TYR A 676 -8.88 13.69 -12.84
CA TYR A 676 -8.69 13.71 -11.40
C TYR A 676 -8.00 14.97 -10.85
N SER A 677 -8.72 15.66 -9.97
CA SER A 677 -8.35 16.93 -9.35
C SER A 677 -7.89 16.81 -7.89
N GLY A 678 -7.76 15.59 -7.34
CA GLY A 678 -7.43 15.36 -5.93
C GLY A 678 -8.64 15.08 -5.02
N GLU A 679 -9.76 14.61 -5.60
CA GLU A 679 -10.90 14.06 -4.85
C GLU A 679 -10.43 12.99 -3.84
N ASP A 680 -10.98 12.97 -2.62
CA ASP A 680 -10.65 11.95 -1.62
C ASP A 680 -10.97 10.54 -2.15
N PRO A 681 -9.97 9.63 -2.26
CA PRO A 681 -10.15 8.29 -2.80
C PRO A 681 -11.24 7.47 -2.08
N TYR A 682 -11.53 7.75 -0.81
CA TYR A 682 -12.65 7.11 -0.10
C TYR A 682 -14.01 7.50 -0.71
N ASN A 683 -14.22 8.78 -1.02
CA ASN A 683 -15.45 9.26 -1.66
C ASN A 683 -15.57 8.81 -3.13
N ILE A 684 -14.44 8.56 -3.81
CA ILE A 684 -14.46 7.92 -5.14
C ILE A 684 -14.99 6.49 -5.02
N LEU A 685 -14.51 5.68 -4.08
CA LEU A 685 -15.01 4.31 -3.89
C LEU A 685 -16.50 4.28 -3.54
N LEU A 686 -16.98 5.20 -2.69
CA LEU A 686 -18.41 5.35 -2.45
C LEU A 686 -19.19 5.69 -3.73
N SER A 687 -18.64 6.55 -4.59
CA SER A 687 -19.24 6.88 -5.90
C SER A 687 -19.26 5.70 -6.87
N VAL A 688 -18.36 4.71 -6.71
CA VAL A 688 -18.28 3.47 -7.50
C VAL A 688 -19.24 2.40 -6.99
N ASP A 689 -19.46 2.32 -5.68
CA ASP A 689 -20.52 1.47 -5.08
C ASP A 689 -21.90 1.97 -5.54
N GLU A 690 -22.14 3.28 -5.43
CA GLU A 690 -23.39 3.98 -5.78
C GLU A 690 -23.58 4.23 -7.29
N ALA A 691 -22.70 3.72 -8.18
CA ALA A 691 -22.76 3.96 -9.62
C ALA A 691 -23.85 3.17 -10.35
N GLU A 692 -24.41 3.78 -11.40
CA GLU A 692 -25.35 3.14 -12.34
C GLU A 692 -24.58 2.26 -13.35
N GLU A 693 -25.05 1.05 -13.61
CA GLU A 693 -24.54 0.24 -14.72
C GLU A 693 -25.23 0.67 -16.04
N VAL A 694 -24.43 0.89 -17.08
CA VAL A 694 -24.88 1.23 -18.44
C VAL A 694 -24.16 0.33 -19.45
N LEU A 695 -24.77 0.13 -20.61
CA LEU A 695 -24.11 -0.54 -21.73
C LEU A 695 -23.30 0.47 -22.55
N MET A 696 -22.27 -0.05 -23.23
CA MET A 696 -21.46 0.66 -24.20
C MET A 696 -21.19 -0.24 -25.39
N ASP A 697 -21.50 0.25 -26.60
CA ASP A 697 -21.11 -0.39 -27.84
C ASP A 697 -19.60 -0.38 -28.05
N ARG A 698 -19.10 -1.37 -28.79
CA ARG A 698 -17.70 -1.48 -29.21
C ARG A 698 -17.68 -1.80 -30.70
N TRP A 699 -16.59 -1.46 -31.37
CA TRP A 699 -16.50 -1.54 -32.82
C TRP A 699 -15.20 -2.20 -33.27
N THR A 700 -15.31 -3.11 -34.23
CA THR A 700 -14.18 -3.75 -34.90
C THR A 700 -13.91 -2.98 -36.18
N ILE A 701 -12.67 -2.54 -36.34
CA ILE A 701 -12.14 -1.94 -37.55
C ILE A 701 -11.24 -2.98 -38.21
N LEU A 702 -11.62 -3.41 -39.42
CA LEU A 702 -10.83 -4.27 -40.29
C LEU A 702 -10.12 -3.39 -41.31
N LEU A 703 -8.79 -3.49 -41.35
CA LEU A 703 -7.94 -2.78 -42.31
C LEU A 703 -7.48 -3.78 -43.38
N ASP A 704 -7.39 -3.32 -44.62
CA ASP A 704 -6.89 -4.06 -45.78
C ASP A 704 -7.76 -5.27 -46.17
N ALA A 705 -9.08 -5.08 -46.07
CA ALA A 705 -10.08 -6.00 -46.63
C ALA A 705 -10.13 -5.90 -48.18
N GLN A 706 -9.14 -6.47 -48.87
CA GLN A 706 -9.28 -6.71 -50.32
C GLN A 706 -10.45 -7.68 -50.55
N GLU A 707 -11.42 -7.27 -51.38
CA GLU A 707 -12.36 -8.22 -51.95
C GLU A 707 -11.59 -9.16 -52.88
N VAL A 708 -11.87 -10.46 -52.78
CA VAL A 708 -11.29 -11.47 -53.66
C VAL A 708 -11.86 -11.24 -55.06
N LEU A 709 -11.15 -10.45 -55.86
CA LEU A 709 -11.47 -10.28 -57.27
C LEU A 709 -11.24 -11.61 -57.98
N GLU A 710 -12.26 -12.05 -58.73
CA GLU A 710 -12.22 -13.26 -59.55
C GLU A 710 -11.35 -13.09 -60.80
N ASP A 711 -10.05 -12.83 -60.63
CA ASP A 711 -9.08 -13.06 -61.72
C ASP A 711 -7.73 -13.54 -61.18
N GLY A 712 -7.36 -14.77 -61.55
CA GLY A 712 -6.42 -15.61 -60.80
C GLY A 712 -4.94 -15.32 -61.04
N LYS A 713 -4.45 -14.11 -60.73
CA LYS A 713 -3.02 -13.77 -60.79
C LYS A 713 -2.58 -12.78 -59.70
N GLU A 714 -1.99 -13.28 -58.62
CA GLU A 714 -0.58 -12.99 -58.26
C GLU A 714 -0.09 -13.80 -57.04
N ASN A 715 1.21 -14.12 -57.03
CA ASN A 715 1.88 -14.91 -55.98
C ASN A 715 2.45 -13.99 -54.88
N GLY A 716 1.59 -13.30 -54.13
CA GLY A 716 1.95 -12.58 -52.91
C GLY A 716 1.49 -13.34 -51.67
N ILE A 717 2.33 -13.42 -50.64
CA ILE A 717 1.86 -13.84 -49.30
C ILE A 717 0.98 -12.69 -48.78
N LEU A 718 -0.34 -12.87 -48.85
CA LEU A 718 -1.32 -11.93 -48.30
C LEU A 718 -1.09 -11.79 -46.80
N GLU A 719 -0.66 -10.61 -46.35
CA GLU A 719 -0.66 -10.29 -44.92
C GLU A 719 -2.10 -10.31 -44.40
N PRO A 720 -2.37 -10.93 -43.23
CA PRO A 720 -3.72 -11.00 -42.69
C PRO A 720 -4.23 -9.61 -42.32
N PRO A 721 -5.53 -9.32 -42.54
CA PRO A 721 -6.09 -7.98 -42.32
C PRO A 721 -5.91 -7.53 -40.87
N LYS A 722 -5.39 -6.31 -40.69
CA LYS A 722 -5.11 -5.77 -39.35
C LYS A 722 -6.42 -5.40 -38.66
N ILE A 723 -6.69 -6.07 -37.53
CA ILE A 723 -7.90 -5.86 -36.72
C ILE A 723 -7.60 -4.87 -35.59
N VAL A 724 -8.38 -3.80 -35.51
CA VAL A 724 -8.31 -2.79 -34.44
C VAL A 724 -9.66 -2.72 -33.72
N GLN A 725 -9.65 -2.49 -32.41
CA GLN A 725 -10.85 -2.35 -31.58
C GLN A 725 -11.02 -0.90 -31.16
N MET A 726 -12.21 -0.35 -31.36
CA MET A 726 -12.57 1.04 -31.05
C MET A 726 -13.66 1.11 -29.98
N SER A 727 -13.50 2.05 -29.06
CA SER A 727 -14.40 2.29 -27.91
C SER A 727 -14.92 3.72 -27.87
N ASN A 728 -14.17 4.70 -28.39
CA ASN A 728 -14.52 6.11 -28.37
C ASN A 728 -14.80 6.64 -29.78
N TYR A 729 -13.78 6.68 -30.64
CA TYR A 729 -13.88 7.23 -31.99
C TYR A 729 -12.66 6.91 -32.87
N CYS A 730 -12.88 6.96 -34.18
CA CYS A 730 -11.88 6.80 -35.24
C CYS A 730 -11.85 8.07 -36.10
N GLY A 731 -10.66 8.53 -36.49
CA GLY A 731 -10.46 9.72 -37.32
C GLY A 731 -9.57 9.42 -38.52
N LEU A 732 -9.91 10.00 -39.67
CA LEU A 732 -9.13 9.97 -40.91
C LEU A 732 -8.79 11.42 -41.31
N GLY A 733 -7.61 11.63 -41.89
CA GLY A 733 -7.18 12.97 -42.35
C GLY A 733 -6.72 13.88 -41.21
N ILE A 734 -7.13 15.15 -41.19
CA ILE A 734 -6.54 16.17 -40.30
C ILE A 734 -6.59 15.81 -38.79
N ASP A 735 -7.64 15.15 -38.30
CA ASP A 735 -7.72 14.70 -36.90
C ASP A 735 -6.62 13.67 -36.55
N ALA A 736 -6.41 12.73 -37.45
CA ALA A 736 -5.35 11.73 -37.32
C ALA A 736 -3.95 12.32 -37.53
N GLU A 737 -3.80 13.28 -38.44
CA GLU A 737 -2.51 13.97 -38.68
C GLU A 737 -2.04 14.71 -37.42
N LEU A 738 -2.94 15.47 -36.77
CA LEU A 738 -2.62 16.16 -35.51
C LEU A 738 -2.33 15.17 -34.37
N SER A 739 -3.02 14.02 -34.35
CA SER A 739 -2.78 12.96 -33.38
C SER A 739 -1.41 12.29 -33.60
N LEU A 740 -1.01 12.07 -34.86
CA LEU A 740 0.27 11.48 -35.25
C LEU A 740 1.45 12.40 -34.92
N ASP A 741 1.37 13.69 -35.29
CA ASP A 741 2.40 14.67 -34.95
C ASP A 741 2.55 14.82 -33.42
N PHE A 742 1.44 14.78 -32.66
CA PHE A 742 1.47 14.76 -31.19
C PHE A 742 2.10 13.47 -30.64
N HIS A 743 1.85 12.32 -31.28
CA HIS A 743 2.41 11.03 -30.89
C HIS A 743 3.93 11.01 -31.10
N HIS A 744 4.43 11.42 -32.27
CA HIS A 744 5.87 11.53 -32.53
C HIS A 744 6.55 12.46 -31.51
N ALA A 745 6.00 13.66 -31.26
CA ALA A 745 6.54 14.56 -30.25
C ALA A 745 6.57 13.95 -28.83
N ARG A 746 5.62 13.04 -28.51
CA ARG A 746 5.57 12.29 -27.25
C ARG A 746 6.60 11.16 -27.19
N GLU A 747 6.92 10.52 -28.31
CA GLU A 747 7.94 9.47 -28.41
C GLU A 747 9.36 10.05 -28.40
N GLU A 748 9.59 11.20 -29.03
CA GLU A 748 10.86 11.93 -29.01
C GLU A 748 11.25 12.38 -27.60
N GLU A 749 10.31 12.95 -26.83
CA GLU A 749 10.61 13.52 -25.50
C GLU A 749 9.61 13.09 -24.39
N PRO A 750 9.48 11.78 -24.06
CA PRO A 750 8.42 11.28 -23.16
C PRO A 750 8.40 11.96 -21.78
N GLY A 751 9.58 12.36 -21.28
CA GLY A 751 9.74 13.05 -20.00
C GLY A 751 9.02 14.41 -19.91
N LYS A 752 8.68 15.05 -21.03
CA LYS A 752 7.95 16.32 -21.06
C LYS A 752 6.42 16.16 -21.05
N PHE A 753 5.89 14.95 -21.20
CA PHE A 753 4.44 14.70 -21.34
C PHE A 753 3.73 14.38 -20.01
N ASN A 754 4.32 14.83 -18.90
CA ASN A 754 3.90 14.59 -17.53
C ASN A 754 2.85 15.61 -17.00
N SER A 755 2.44 16.61 -17.80
CA SER A 755 1.42 17.60 -17.42
C SER A 755 0.30 17.71 -18.45
N ARG A 756 -0.95 17.53 -18.02
CA ARG A 756 -2.14 17.67 -18.90
C ARG A 756 -2.23 19.04 -19.58
N PHE A 757 -1.79 20.11 -18.91
CA PHE A 757 -1.80 21.45 -19.47
C PHE A 757 -0.73 21.59 -20.58
N HIS A 758 0.49 21.08 -20.31
CA HIS A 758 1.55 21.05 -21.31
C HIS A 758 1.15 20.22 -22.54
N ASN A 759 0.60 19.02 -22.31
CA ASN A 759 0.15 18.13 -23.38
C ASN A 759 -0.91 18.81 -24.28
N LYS A 760 -1.86 19.55 -23.70
CA LYS A 760 -2.81 20.35 -24.48
C LYS A 760 -2.14 21.51 -25.23
N GLY A 761 -1.16 22.17 -24.64
CA GLY A 761 -0.37 23.22 -25.30
C GLY A 761 0.42 22.70 -26.50
N VAL A 762 1.02 21.50 -26.41
CA VAL A 762 1.70 20.83 -27.54
C VAL A 762 0.71 20.55 -28.67
N TYR A 763 -0.46 19.99 -28.36
CA TYR A 763 -1.50 19.72 -29.37
C TYR A 763 -1.96 20.99 -30.10
N VAL A 764 -2.13 22.11 -29.38
CA VAL A 764 -2.43 23.42 -29.99
C VAL A 764 -1.27 23.90 -30.88
N LYS A 765 -0.02 23.80 -30.43
CA LYS A 765 1.16 24.19 -31.21
C LYS A 765 1.24 23.42 -32.55
N VAL A 766 1.05 22.11 -32.50
CA VAL A 766 0.99 21.23 -33.67
C VAL A 766 -0.16 21.63 -34.61
N GLY A 767 -1.35 21.90 -34.05
CA GLY A 767 -2.49 22.43 -34.82
C GLY A 767 -2.16 23.71 -35.58
N LEU A 768 -1.56 24.70 -34.92
CA LEU A 768 -1.19 25.98 -35.53
C LEU A 768 -0.20 25.81 -36.70
N GLN A 769 0.68 24.81 -36.66
CA GLN A 769 1.64 24.53 -37.75
C GLN A 769 0.97 23.98 -39.03
N LYS A 770 -0.26 23.44 -38.94
CA LYS A 770 -0.97 22.82 -40.07
C LYS A 770 -2.10 23.69 -40.65
N LEU A 771 -2.26 24.93 -40.19
CA LEU A 771 -3.31 25.88 -40.59
C LEU A 771 -3.31 26.27 -42.08
N SER A 772 -2.14 26.30 -42.73
CA SER A 772 -1.97 26.73 -44.12
C SER A 772 -2.04 25.60 -45.15
N HIS A 773 -2.15 24.35 -44.71
CA HIS A 773 -2.21 23.19 -45.59
C HIS A 773 -3.66 22.92 -46.00
N THR A 774 -4.01 23.11 -47.27
CA THR A 774 -5.32 22.72 -47.81
C THR A 774 -5.34 21.26 -48.25
N ARG A 775 -6.33 20.49 -47.80
CA ARG A 775 -6.49 19.05 -48.11
C ARG A 775 -7.77 18.81 -48.91
N ASN A 776 -7.77 17.77 -49.74
CA ASN A 776 -8.93 17.36 -50.54
C ASN A 776 -9.38 15.93 -50.18
N LEU A 777 -9.48 15.61 -48.88
CA LEU A 777 -9.73 14.24 -48.39
C LEU A 777 -10.97 13.60 -49.03
N HIS A 778 -12.02 14.39 -49.26
CA HIS A 778 -13.24 13.99 -49.96
C HIS A 778 -13.05 13.43 -51.38
N LYS A 779 -11.91 13.71 -52.04
CA LYS A 779 -11.56 13.17 -53.38
C LYS A 779 -10.71 11.90 -53.30
N ASP A 780 -10.14 11.63 -52.13
CA ASP A 780 -9.23 10.50 -51.87
C ASP A 780 -9.91 9.36 -51.09
N LEU A 781 -11.21 9.50 -50.82
CA LEU A 781 -12.07 8.57 -50.08
C LEU A 781 -13.37 8.29 -50.84
N LYS A 782 -13.90 7.08 -50.68
CA LYS A 782 -15.32 6.77 -50.92
C LYS A 782 -15.93 6.24 -49.63
N LEU A 783 -17.13 6.71 -49.28
CA LEU A 783 -17.85 6.30 -48.08
C LEU A 783 -19.13 5.54 -48.47
N GLN A 784 -19.30 4.37 -47.89
CA GLN A 784 -20.57 3.65 -47.85
C GLN A 784 -20.98 3.49 -46.37
N VAL A 785 -22.23 3.84 -46.07
CA VAL A 785 -22.85 3.62 -44.76
C VAL A 785 -24.05 2.71 -44.94
N ASP A 786 -24.03 1.62 -44.17
CA ASP A 786 -24.87 0.44 -44.28
C ASP A 786 -24.90 -0.14 -45.70
N LYS A 787 -25.87 0.28 -46.53
CA LYS A 787 -26.03 -0.14 -47.92
C LYS A 787 -26.02 1.02 -48.93
N GLN A 788 -25.82 2.26 -48.46
CA GLN A 788 -25.91 3.46 -49.28
C GLN A 788 -24.51 4.06 -49.47
N GLU A 789 -24.15 4.39 -50.71
CA GLU A 789 -23.01 5.28 -50.96
C GLU A 789 -23.37 6.70 -50.51
N VAL A 790 -22.45 7.36 -49.81
CA VAL A 790 -22.64 8.68 -49.22
C VAL A 790 -21.63 9.64 -49.82
N GLU A 791 -22.10 10.66 -50.54
CA GLU A 791 -21.24 11.69 -51.12
C GLU A 791 -20.61 12.55 -50.02
N LEU A 792 -19.28 12.71 -50.06
CA LEU A 792 -18.53 13.46 -49.06
C LEU A 792 -18.49 14.96 -49.42
N PRO A 793 -18.90 15.88 -48.52
CA PRO A 793 -18.71 17.31 -48.72
C PRO A 793 -17.22 17.68 -48.68
N ASN A 794 -16.88 18.94 -49.02
CA ASN A 794 -15.49 19.44 -49.00
C ASN A 794 -14.87 19.41 -47.58
N ILE A 795 -14.29 18.26 -47.20
CA ILE A 795 -13.69 18.00 -45.89
C ILE A 795 -12.19 17.72 -45.99
N GLU A 796 -11.51 17.97 -44.87
CA GLU A 796 -10.11 17.62 -44.61
C GLU A 796 -9.96 16.48 -43.59
N GLY A 797 -11.03 16.17 -42.85
CA GLY A 797 -11.07 15.05 -41.91
C GLY A 797 -12.45 14.43 -41.83
N LEU A 798 -12.49 13.11 -41.64
CA LEU A 798 -13.69 12.29 -41.50
C LEU A 798 -13.59 11.52 -40.18
N ILE A 799 -14.58 11.66 -39.31
CA ILE A 799 -14.54 11.17 -37.93
C ILE A 799 -15.79 10.32 -37.66
N PHE A 800 -15.58 9.17 -37.02
CA PHE A 800 -16.59 8.19 -36.63
C PHE A 800 -16.68 8.15 -35.10
N LEU A 801 -17.82 8.53 -34.53
CA LEU A 801 -18.01 8.58 -33.08
C LEU A 801 -18.87 7.41 -32.60
N ASN A 802 -18.42 6.73 -31.54
CA ASN A 802 -19.25 5.85 -30.71
C ASN A 802 -19.75 6.56 -29.44
N ILE A 803 -19.17 7.73 -29.12
CA ILE A 803 -19.48 8.48 -27.90
C ILE A 803 -19.72 9.96 -28.22
N PRO A 804 -20.65 10.65 -27.53
CA PRO A 804 -20.90 12.08 -27.70
C PRO A 804 -19.84 12.93 -26.98
N SER A 805 -18.56 12.71 -27.29
CA SER A 805 -17.40 13.43 -26.76
C SER A 805 -16.18 13.16 -27.64
N TRP A 806 -15.59 14.23 -28.19
CA TRP A 806 -14.36 14.15 -28.99
C TRP A 806 -13.35 15.20 -28.52
N GLY A 807 -12.06 14.92 -28.65
CA GLY A 807 -11.01 15.93 -28.49
C GLY A 807 -10.93 16.57 -27.08
N SER A 808 -11.11 15.79 -26.01
CA SER A 808 -11.19 16.28 -24.61
C SER A 808 -12.49 17.02 -24.27
N GLY A 809 -13.63 16.50 -24.71
CA GLY A 809 -14.96 16.90 -24.28
C GLY A 809 -15.70 17.88 -25.18
N ALA A 810 -15.28 18.05 -26.42
CA ALA A 810 -16.03 18.81 -27.42
C ALA A 810 -17.17 17.96 -28.00
N ASP A 811 -18.30 18.62 -28.29
CA ASP A 811 -19.42 18.02 -28.99
C ASP A 811 -19.27 18.27 -30.49
N LEU A 812 -18.80 17.26 -31.20
CA LEU A 812 -18.60 17.32 -32.65
C LEU A 812 -19.93 17.19 -33.42
N TRP A 813 -20.98 16.63 -32.80
CA TRP A 813 -22.28 16.40 -33.44
C TRP A 813 -23.21 17.62 -33.36
N GLY A 814 -23.22 18.29 -32.20
CA GLY A 814 -24.03 19.46 -31.92
C GLY A 814 -25.50 19.17 -31.60
N SER A 815 -26.32 20.22 -31.64
CA SER A 815 -27.71 20.20 -31.17
C SER A 815 -28.66 19.31 -31.99
N ASP A 816 -29.63 18.69 -31.31
CA ASP A 816 -30.70 17.81 -31.84
C ASP A 816 -31.72 18.55 -32.78
N SER A 817 -31.31 19.57 -33.53
CA SER A 817 -32.19 20.45 -34.31
C SER A 817 -32.45 19.99 -35.75
N ASP A 818 -31.91 18.85 -36.17
CA ASP A 818 -32.03 18.31 -37.54
C ASP A 818 -32.70 16.93 -37.48
N SER A 819 -33.95 16.87 -37.93
CA SER A 819 -34.81 15.68 -37.84
C SER A 819 -34.37 14.52 -38.74
N ARG A 820 -33.33 14.70 -39.57
CA ARG A 820 -32.78 13.63 -40.41
C ARG A 820 -31.96 12.61 -39.62
N PHE A 821 -31.54 12.95 -38.40
CA PHE A 821 -30.65 12.12 -37.61
C PHE A 821 -31.18 11.87 -36.20
N GLY A 822 -30.77 10.73 -35.62
CA GLY A 822 -31.02 10.38 -34.23
C GLY A 822 -30.11 11.14 -33.27
N LYS A 823 -30.53 11.20 -32.00
CA LYS A 823 -29.69 11.70 -30.91
C LYS A 823 -28.57 10.68 -30.62
N PRO A 824 -27.28 11.08 -30.64
CA PRO A 824 -26.16 10.18 -30.37
C PRO A 824 -26.26 9.46 -29.02
N ARG A 825 -26.00 8.16 -29.02
CA ARG A 825 -25.90 7.35 -27.81
C ARG A 825 -24.75 6.36 -27.89
N ILE A 826 -24.16 6.09 -26.74
CA ILE A 826 -23.12 5.08 -26.55
C ILE A 826 -23.65 3.63 -26.58
N ASP A 827 -24.97 3.45 -26.70
CA ASP A 827 -25.65 2.17 -26.47
C ASP A 827 -26.78 1.86 -27.48
N ASP A 828 -26.84 2.55 -28.62
CA ASP A 828 -27.86 2.32 -29.66
C ASP A 828 -27.41 1.40 -30.81
N GLY A 829 -26.12 1.08 -30.91
CA GLY A 829 -25.56 0.25 -31.98
C GLY A 829 -25.33 1.01 -33.29
N MET A 830 -25.17 2.34 -33.27
CA MET A 830 -24.79 3.14 -34.43
C MET A 830 -23.51 3.96 -34.19
N LEU A 831 -22.91 4.45 -35.27
CA LEU A 831 -21.82 5.42 -35.27
C LEU A 831 -22.28 6.72 -35.92
N GLU A 832 -21.93 7.86 -35.33
CA GLU A 832 -22.04 9.16 -35.98
C GLU A 832 -20.88 9.38 -36.96
N VAL A 833 -21.20 9.71 -38.22
CA VAL A 833 -20.22 10.09 -39.24
C VAL A 833 -20.19 11.60 -39.39
N VAL A 834 -19.04 12.22 -39.12
CA VAL A 834 -18.88 13.69 -39.08
C VAL A 834 -17.66 14.17 -39.86
N GLY A 835 -17.87 15.20 -40.67
CA GLY A 835 -16.82 15.87 -41.45
C GLY A 835 -16.29 17.13 -40.77
N VAL A 836 -14.98 17.36 -40.87
CA VAL A 836 -14.30 18.61 -40.49
C VAL A 836 -13.51 19.20 -41.65
N THR A 837 -13.43 20.54 -41.72
CA THR A 837 -12.91 21.28 -42.88
C THR A 837 -11.56 21.95 -42.59
N GLY A 838 -10.74 21.33 -41.74
CA GLY A 838 -9.42 21.84 -41.34
C GLY A 838 -9.36 22.44 -39.92
N VAL A 839 -8.16 22.83 -39.50
CA VAL A 839 -7.82 23.15 -38.10
C VAL A 839 -8.64 24.31 -37.52
N VAL A 840 -8.93 25.37 -38.29
CA VAL A 840 -9.74 26.51 -37.81
C VAL A 840 -11.14 26.06 -37.40
N HIS A 841 -11.76 25.19 -38.21
CA HIS A 841 -13.08 24.65 -37.92
C HIS A 841 -13.03 23.74 -36.69
N MET A 842 -12.02 22.87 -36.57
CA MET A 842 -11.83 22.04 -35.37
C MET A 842 -11.66 22.89 -34.09
N GLY A 843 -10.95 24.03 -34.16
CA GLY A 843 -10.85 24.97 -33.05
C GLY A 843 -12.18 25.67 -32.70
N GLN A 844 -13.02 25.95 -33.70
CA GLN A 844 -14.39 26.45 -33.49
C GLN A 844 -15.30 25.39 -32.84
N VAL A 845 -15.11 24.10 -33.15
CA VAL A 845 -15.81 22.99 -32.47
C VAL A 845 -15.33 22.86 -31.03
N GLN A 846 -14.01 22.84 -30.78
CA GLN A 846 -13.46 22.72 -29.42
C GLN A 846 -13.84 23.89 -28.48
N SER A 847 -14.18 25.05 -29.04
CA SER A 847 -14.70 26.22 -28.31
C SER A 847 -16.23 26.26 -28.21
N GLY A 848 -16.95 25.32 -28.83
CA GLY A 848 -18.42 25.28 -28.85
C GLY A 848 -19.08 26.35 -29.74
N LEU A 849 -18.32 26.99 -30.63
CA LEU A 849 -18.81 28.01 -31.58
C LEU A 849 -19.45 27.40 -32.84
N ARG A 850 -19.13 26.14 -33.16
CA ARG A 850 -19.69 25.35 -34.26
C ARG A 850 -19.78 23.88 -33.88
N SER A 851 -20.55 23.10 -34.64
CA SER A 851 -20.47 21.63 -34.70
C SER A 851 -19.73 21.21 -35.98
N GLY A 852 -19.33 19.94 -36.07
CA GLY A 852 -18.90 19.36 -37.34
C GLY A 852 -20.06 19.21 -38.34
N ILE A 853 -19.72 18.80 -39.56
CA ILE A 853 -20.68 18.54 -40.64
C ILE A 853 -21.24 17.13 -40.43
N ARG A 854 -22.50 17.00 -40.00
CA ARG A 854 -23.18 15.70 -39.90
C ARG A 854 -23.36 15.09 -41.30
N ILE A 855 -22.80 13.91 -41.52
CA ILE A 855 -22.83 13.21 -42.82
C ILE A 855 -23.83 12.06 -42.77
N ALA A 856 -23.70 11.15 -41.80
CA ALA A 856 -24.51 9.94 -41.69
C ALA A 856 -24.58 9.40 -40.26
N GLN A 857 -25.48 8.44 -40.03
CA GLN A 857 -25.47 7.50 -38.91
C GLN A 857 -25.71 6.09 -39.47
N GLY A 858 -25.05 5.06 -38.94
CA GLY A 858 -25.21 3.68 -39.39
C GLY A 858 -24.42 2.68 -38.54
N ASN A 859 -24.56 1.39 -38.83
CA ASN A 859 -23.95 0.29 -38.06
C ASN A 859 -22.97 -0.59 -38.85
N TYR A 860 -22.83 -0.33 -40.15
CA TYR A 860 -21.79 -0.90 -40.98
C TYR A 860 -21.19 0.21 -41.85
N ILE A 861 -19.89 0.41 -41.79
CA ILE A 861 -19.21 1.47 -42.54
C ILE A 861 -18.13 0.83 -43.39
N ARG A 862 -18.13 1.13 -44.69
CA ARG A 862 -17.05 0.76 -45.60
C ARG A 862 -16.45 2.03 -46.19
N ILE A 863 -15.14 2.15 -46.05
CA ILE A 863 -14.37 3.29 -46.55
C ILE A 863 -13.34 2.74 -47.52
N THR A 864 -13.44 3.12 -48.79
CA THR A 864 -12.34 2.90 -49.74
C THR A 864 -11.37 4.06 -49.62
N VAL A 865 -10.07 3.76 -49.59
CA VAL A 865 -8.96 4.70 -49.44
C VAL A 865 -8.10 4.66 -50.71
N MET A 866 -8.01 5.78 -51.43
CA MET A 866 -7.29 5.83 -52.73
C MET A 866 -5.80 6.15 -52.61
N LYS A 867 -5.37 6.77 -51.51
CA LYS A 867 -4.00 7.22 -51.26
C LYS A 867 -3.61 6.96 -49.81
N PRO A 868 -2.31 6.88 -49.46
CA PRO A 868 -1.91 6.82 -48.06
C PRO A 868 -2.45 8.01 -47.27
N ILE A 869 -3.11 7.74 -46.14
CA ILE A 869 -3.71 8.77 -45.27
C ILE A 869 -3.39 8.52 -43.80
N PRO A 870 -3.30 9.57 -42.97
CA PRO A 870 -3.26 9.40 -41.53
C PRO A 870 -4.62 8.88 -41.02
N VAL A 871 -4.57 7.89 -40.12
CA VAL A 871 -5.71 7.30 -39.40
C VAL A 871 -5.38 7.27 -37.90
N GLN A 872 -6.37 7.48 -37.03
CA GLN A 872 -6.23 7.28 -35.59
C GLN A 872 -7.46 6.57 -35.03
N VAL A 873 -7.26 5.72 -34.03
CA VAL A 873 -8.34 5.04 -33.30
C VAL A 873 -8.09 5.17 -31.80
N ASP A 874 -9.07 5.71 -31.08
CA ASP A 874 -9.02 5.98 -29.63
C ASP A 874 -7.76 6.76 -29.17
N GLY A 875 -7.14 7.52 -30.08
CA GLY A 875 -5.93 8.31 -29.84
C GLY A 875 -4.59 7.64 -30.20
N GLU A 876 -4.59 6.41 -30.76
CA GLU A 876 -3.38 5.76 -31.31
C GLU A 876 -3.35 5.93 -32.85
N PRO A 877 -2.35 6.66 -33.41
CA PRO A 877 -2.33 7.04 -34.83
C PRO A 877 -1.32 6.25 -35.69
N TRP A 878 -1.56 6.16 -36.99
CA TRP A 878 -0.63 5.64 -38.00
C TRP A 878 -0.95 6.18 -39.41
N ILE A 879 -0.11 5.86 -40.40
CA ILE A 879 -0.44 6.07 -41.82
C ILE A 879 -1.00 4.76 -42.39
N GLN A 880 -2.24 4.78 -42.86
CA GLN A 880 -2.89 3.66 -43.55
C GLN A 880 -2.59 3.71 -45.05
N ALA A 881 -2.32 2.54 -45.65
CA ALA A 881 -2.13 2.39 -47.09
C ALA A 881 -3.47 2.47 -47.86
N PRO A 882 -3.44 2.64 -49.20
CA PRO A 882 -4.64 2.50 -50.05
C PRO A 882 -5.26 1.10 -49.89
N GLY A 883 -6.57 1.03 -49.71
CA GLY A 883 -7.27 -0.21 -49.38
C GLY A 883 -8.71 0.00 -48.94
N GLN A 884 -9.29 -1.00 -48.28
CA GLN A 884 -10.61 -0.90 -47.63
C GLN A 884 -10.45 -0.85 -46.11
N ILE A 885 -11.23 0.02 -45.47
CA ILE A 885 -11.45 0.04 -44.03
C ILE A 885 -12.92 -0.31 -43.80
N ILE A 886 -13.19 -1.33 -42.98
CA ILE A 886 -14.55 -1.73 -42.61
C ILE A 886 -14.73 -1.55 -41.09
N ILE A 887 -15.74 -0.79 -40.68
CA ILE A 887 -16.12 -0.60 -39.27
C ILE A 887 -17.47 -1.27 -39.03
N SER A 888 -17.56 -2.13 -38.02
CA SER A 888 -18.77 -2.87 -37.66
C SER A 888 -18.79 -3.20 -36.16
N ALA A 889 -19.94 -3.58 -35.61
CA ALA A 889 -20.08 -3.86 -34.18
C ALA A 889 -19.16 -5.01 -33.70
N ALA A 890 -18.45 -4.80 -32.58
CA ALA A 890 -17.58 -5.78 -31.94
C ALA A 890 -18.33 -6.55 -30.85
N GLY A 891 -18.90 -7.71 -31.20
CA GLY A 891 -19.45 -8.65 -30.23
C GLY A 891 -20.56 -8.04 -29.35
N PRO A 892 -20.67 -8.42 -28.06
CA PRO A 892 -21.66 -7.85 -27.16
C PRO A 892 -21.19 -6.53 -26.53
N LYS A 893 -22.16 -5.68 -26.19
CA LYS A 893 -21.94 -4.42 -25.47
C LYS A 893 -21.28 -4.66 -24.12
N VAL A 894 -20.34 -3.79 -23.73
CA VAL A 894 -19.65 -3.89 -22.44
C VAL A 894 -20.38 -3.10 -21.35
N ARG A 895 -20.31 -3.58 -20.11
CA ARG A 895 -20.93 -2.91 -18.95
C ARG A 895 -19.98 -1.87 -18.37
N MET A 896 -20.42 -0.63 -18.33
CA MET A 896 -19.68 0.51 -17.78
C MET A 896 -20.40 1.06 -16.55
N LEU A 897 -19.65 1.58 -15.58
CA LEU A 897 -20.19 2.29 -14.43
C LEU A 897 -20.27 3.78 -14.75
N ARG A 898 -21.46 4.36 -14.63
CA ARG A 898 -21.74 5.79 -14.79
C ARG A 898 -21.92 6.44 -13.42
N LYS A 899 -21.18 7.53 -13.14
CA LYS A 899 -21.28 8.26 -11.86
C LYS A 899 -22.70 8.84 -11.70
N SER A 900 -23.38 8.42 -10.63
CA SER A 900 -24.74 8.85 -10.32
C SER A 900 -24.83 10.36 -10.09
N LYS A 901 -25.91 11.01 -10.55
CA LYS A 901 -26.12 12.44 -10.29
C LYS A 901 -26.40 12.63 -8.80
N SER A 902 -25.44 13.21 -8.06
CA SER A 902 -25.69 13.55 -6.66
C SER A 902 -26.89 14.49 -6.56
N LYS A 903 -27.97 14.06 -5.88
CA LYS A 903 -29.02 14.99 -5.46
C LYS A 903 -28.35 15.95 -4.47
N GLN A 904 -28.13 17.19 -4.87
CA GLN A 904 -27.69 18.24 -3.96
C GLN A 904 -28.77 18.43 -2.88
N LYS A 905 -28.63 17.73 -1.75
CA LYS A 905 -29.27 18.14 -0.51
C LYS A 905 -28.65 19.47 -0.14
N LYS A 906 -29.32 20.57 -0.51
CA LYS A 906 -28.99 21.92 -0.03
C LYS A 906 -28.89 21.85 1.49
N GLN A 907 -27.67 21.98 2.03
CA GLN A 907 -27.48 22.27 3.45
C GLN A 907 -27.83 23.74 3.69
N SER A 908 -29.13 24.06 3.67
CA SER A 908 -29.64 25.26 4.32
C SER A 908 -29.63 25.02 5.83
N GLY A 909 -28.73 25.68 6.55
CA GLY A 909 -28.61 25.53 7.98
C GLY A 909 -29.79 26.15 8.73
N SER A 910 -30.49 25.34 9.54
CA SER A 910 -31.05 25.75 10.83
C SER A 910 -31.49 24.49 11.58
N LEU A 911 -30.70 24.05 12.56
CA LEU A 911 -31.16 23.06 13.52
C LEU A 911 -32.01 23.78 14.56
N LYS A 912 -33.33 23.72 14.41
CA LYS A 912 -34.26 23.82 15.53
C LYS A 912 -34.97 22.47 15.71
N GLU A 913 -34.87 21.97 16.93
CA GLU A 913 -35.51 20.74 17.36
C GLU A 913 -37.03 20.91 17.37
N THR A 914 -37.77 19.90 16.92
CA THR A 914 -38.87 19.37 17.75
C THR A 914 -39.02 17.89 17.45
N ARG A 915 -39.09 17.07 18.51
CA ARG A 915 -39.17 15.61 18.45
C ARG A 915 -40.49 15.16 19.07
N THR A 916 -41.39 14.65 18.24
CA THR A 916 -42.61 13.96 18.69
C THR A 916 -42.88 12.78 17.76
N GLU A 917 -42.35 11.62 18.12
CA GLU A 917 -42.75 10.33 17.56
C GLU A 917 -43.84 9.75 18.45
N THR A 918 -44.99 9.42 17.86
CA THR A 918 -45.99 8.52 18.46
C THR A 918 -46.00 7.22 17.66
N PRO A 919 -45.88 6.04 18.29
CA PRO A 919 -45.88 4.77 17.57
C PRO A 919 -47.30 4.34 17.17
N VAL A 920 -47.45 3.87 15.94
CA VAL A 920 -48.66 3.18 15.45
C VAL A 920 -48.48 1.67 15.65
N PRO A 921 -49.47 0.94 16.19
CA PRO A 921 -49.32 -0.48 16.49
C PRO A 921 -49.44 -1.37 15.24
N SER A 922 -48.84 -2.56 15.34
CA SER A 922 -48.95 -3.63 14.35
C SER A 922 -50.34 -4.29 14.37
N ASN A 923 -51.01 -4.35 13.22
CA ASN A 923 -52.10 -5.29 12.98
C ASN A 923 -51.57 -6.56 12.30
N GLY A 924 -52.00 -7.72 12.78
CA GLY A 924 -51.90 -8.99 12.06
C GLY A 924 -53.29 -9.50 11.67
N GLY A 925 -53.32 -10.50 10.78
CA GLY A 925 -54.53 -11.28 10.44
C GLY A 925 -55.25 -10.80 9.18
N GLN A 926 -54.89 -11.32 8.01
CA GLN A 926 -55.24 -12.66 7.54
C GLN A 926 -54.18 -13.16 6.53
#